data_AF-A0A0Q4Q643-F1
#
_entry.id   AF-A0A0Q4Q643-F1
#
_cell.length_a   1.000
_cell.length_b   1.000
_cell.length_c   1.000
_cell.angle_alpha   90.00
_cell.angle_beta   90.00
_cell.angle_gamma   90.00
#
_symmetry.space_group_name_H-M   'P 1'
#
loop_
_entity.id
_entity.type
_entity.pdbx_description
1 polymer ?
#
loop_
_entity_poly.entity_id
_entity_poly.type
_entity_poly.pdbx_seq_one_letter_code
_entity_poly.pdbx_strand_id
1 'polypeptide(L)'
;MNDPRSRQADALAESLQREAGGKLTAFLGAAPGVGKTYAMLTRAQEQRRRGVDVVAAVVETHGRSDTAALLGGLPAIALREVDYRGHRLQEMDLDAVLARHPALVLVDELAHRNAPGSRHERRWQDVMELLDAGIDVWTTINIQHLETLNDVVMRITGVRVGETVPDVVFDRLHDIVLVDLPPRELIERLRQGKVYVPEQAAQALQAFFSPANLTALRELAMQEAADRVDSSLREARAARGEGNLPLRRRVLVAIDGGGQSEYLVRVARRIAERRDAPWTVVTVRNRRHDEATGREIDAAFALARRLGGDAELLHGPGIADVLLDYASHNAVSTLVLGRTRERPLARLFNQTLTQQLIQRGAHYEITIISTPQARASARRTGLSLDPENWSRDAALALLATAAACLAAWLGERWIGLSDLAMVFIVAVVLVAARTRMSAAVLAATLCFLAYNFFFIAPRFTFAINARQGVITVFLFLAAALVAGRLASRLRMQVVALRAANRHANVRQALGRQLVGATDNAQVAHAGRVALEQALDSPAWVRIAQDTSTSGSAAPGATDLAAADWALRHGQPAGRFTDTLAGADWWFLPLLDGEGHGIGVAGLRLDRQYPRLAPEQRQLAEAMADDIAQAALRTRLVADLETAHLHNETERLRSALLSSVSHDLRSPLAAMIGSADSLSSYAEAMDASDRRALLDTIVVEGERLDRYIQNLLDMTRLGHDGLKLNRDWIGVDELIGSAARRLQRYQPDALLKLDIPHDLPPIWVHPALVEQALFNVMENAAKFSPPGIAVEVRARLHGGELCIEVIDEGPGIPDAERARIFDMFYSVERGDRGRQGTGLGLTICQGMIGAHGGHVEALPGRDGRGTLVRMTLPLLQPHPESPRDDG
;
A
#
# COMPACT_ATOMS: atom_id res chain seq x y z
N MET A 1 -17.26 -2.19 -6.96
CA MET A 1 -17.66 -2.47 -8.35
C MET A 1 -18.31 -1.22 -8.90
N ASN A 2 -17.61 -0.43 -9.72
CA ASN A 2 -18.19 0.77 -10.35
C ASN A 2 -19.07 0.36 -11.54
N ASP A 3 -20.26 0.96 -11.62
CA ASP A 3 -21.28 0.74 -12.65
C ASP A 3 -20.71 1.05 -14.05
N PRO A 4 -20.87 0.17 -15.07
CA PRO A 4 -20.43 0.46 -16.45
C PRO A 4 -20.96 1.79 -17.01
N ARG A 5 -22.11 2.27 -16.53
CA ARG A 5 -22.65 3.59 -16.91
C ARG A 5 -21.84 4.76 -16.34
N SER A 6 -21.29 4.63 -15.14
CA SER A 6 -20.46 5.68 -14.56
C SER A 6 -19.16 5.83 -15.35
N ARG A 7 -18.52 4.71 -15.70
CA ARG A 7 -17.31 4.72 -16.54
C ARG A 7 -17.53 5.33 -17.91
N GLN A 8 -18.68 5.08 -18.53
CA GLN A 8 -19.01 5.69 -19.82
C GLN A 8 -19.26 7.21 -19.67
N ALA A 9 -19.93 7.64 -18.59
CA ALA A 9 -20.15 9.05 -18.31
C ALA A 9 -18.84 9.81 -18.03
N ASP A 10 -17.95 9.21 -17.24
CA ASP A 10 -16.63 9.76 -16.93
C ASP A 10 -15.77 9.89 -18.20
N ALA A 11 -15.73 8.83 -19.03
CA ALA A 11 -15.01 8.85 -20.31
C ALA A 11 -15.60 9.88 -21.30
N LEU A 12 -16.92 10.07 -21.31
CA LEU A 12 -17.56 11.08 -22.14
C LEU A 12 -17.22 12.50 -21.66
N ALA A 13 -17.24 12.74 -20.35
CA ALA A 13 -16.88 14.02 -19.75
C ALA A 13 -15.41 14.39 -20.05
N GLU A 14 -14.49 13.45 -19.92
CA GLU A 14 -13.08 13.63 -20.29
C GLU A 14 -12.89 13.87 -21.80
N SER A 15 -13.68 13.22 -22.65
CA SER A 15 -13.64 13.46 -24.10
C SER A 15 -14.11 14.86 -24.47
N LEU A 16 -15.18 15.36 -23.83
CA LEU A 16 -15.73 16.69 -24.05
C LEU A 16 -14.80 17.79 -23.53
N GLN A 17 -14.13 17.57 -22.39
CA GLN A 17 -13.10 18.49 -21.89
C GLN A 17 -11.90 18.57 -22.84
N ARG A 18 -11.50 17.45 -23.45
CA ARG A 18 -10.44 17.43 -24.47
C ARG A 18 -10.84 18.09 -25.78
N GLU A 19 -12.12 18.07 -26.15
CA GLU A 19 -12.62 18.80 -27.34
C GLU A 19 -12.74 20.31 -27.11
N ALA A 20 -12.91 20.76 -25.86
CA ALA A 20 -13.04 22.18 -25.51
C ALA A 20 -11.70 22.93 -25.39
N GLY A 21 -10.60 22.22 -25.13
CA GLY A 21 -9.25 22.78 -25.06
C GLY A 21 -8.44 22.62 -26.36
N GLY A 22 -7.27 23.26 -26.41
CA GLY A 22 -6.30 23.07 -27.50
C GLY A 22 -5.71 21.66 -27.51
N LYS A 23 -5.22 21.22 -28.67
CA LYS A 23 -4.66 19.87 -28.88
C LYS A 23 -3.14 19.89 -28.78
N LEU A 24 -2.61 19.05 -27.88
CA LEU A 24 -1.18 18.84 -27.74
C LEU A 24 -0.69 17.71 -28.64
N THR A 25 0.30 17.97 -29.50
CA THR A 25 1.03 16.94 -30.24
C THR A 25 2.49 16.91 -29.81
N ALA A 26 2.97 15.78 -29.32
CA ALA A 26 4.35 15.62 -28.87
C ALA A 26 5.17 14.79 -29.88
N PHE A 27 6.29 15.35 -30.31
CA PHE A 27 7.31 14.65 -31.09
C PHE A 27 8.30 14.00 -30.12
N LEU A 28 8.12 12.70 -29.88
CA LEU A 28 8.92 11.91 -28.94
C LEU A 28 10.13 11.31 -29.66
N GLY A 29 11.31 11.43 -29.06
CA GLY A 29 12.53 10.77 -29.54
C GLY A 29 13.28 10.03 -28.44
N ALA A 30 14.00 8.98 -28.83
CA ALA A 30 14.81 8.17 -27.92
C ALA A 30 16.02 8.92 -27.33
N ALA A 31 16.56 9.90 -28.07
CA ALA A 31 17.75 10.62 -27.67
C ALA A 31 17.84 11.99 -28.37
N PRO A 32 18.68 12.92 -27.86
CA PRO A 32 19.02 14.13 -28.60
C PRO A 32 19.65 13.81 -29.97
N GLY A 33 19.30 14.60 -30.99
CA GLY A 33 19.88 14.44 -32.34
C GLY A 33 19.13 13.51 -33.30
N VAL A 34 18.07 12.81 -32.86
CA VAL A 34 17.23 11.96 -33.74
C VAL A 34 16.40 12.74 -34.77
N GLY A 35 16.32 14.07 -34.65
CA GLY A 35 15.65 14.93 -35.63
C GLY A 35 14.23 15.41 -35.26
N LYS A 36 13.86 15.42 -33.97
CA LYS A 36 12.52 15.83 -33.49
C LYS A 36 12.09 17.21 -34.01
N THR A 37 12.90 18.24 -33.79
CA THR A 37 12.64 19.62 -34.26
C THR A 37 12.53 19.68 -35.78
N TYR A 38 13.36 18.93 -36.50
CA TYR A 38 13.31 18.85 -37.97
C TYR A 38 11.99 18.23 -38.44
N ALA A 39 11.55 17.13 -37.83
CA ALA A 39 10.28 16.48 -38.13
C ALA A 39 9.07 17.39 -37.82
N MET A 40 9.10 18.08 -36.68
CA MET A 40 8.08 19.06 -36.28
C MET A 40 7.98 20.20 -37.30
N LEU A 41 9.10 20.83 -37.66
CA LEU A 41 9.12 21.94 -38.63
C LEU A 41 8.71 21.51 -40.04
N THR A 42 9.12 20.30 -40.47
CA THR A 42 8.74 19.75 -41.78
C THR A 42 7.22 19.62 -41.89
N ARG A 43 6.57 19.07 -40.84
CA ARG A 43 5.10 18.99 -40.78
C ARG A 43 4.45 20.36 -40.63
N ALA A 44 5.07 21.29 -39.91
CA ALA A 44 4.52 22.63 -39.71
C ALA A 44 4.46 23.41 -41.02
N GLN A 45 5.50 23.28 -41.85
CA GLN A 45 5.52 23.82 -43.22
C GLN A 45 4.41 23.21 -44.09
N GLU A 46 4.12 21.91 -43.93
CA GLU A 46 3.02 21.25 -44.63
C GLU A 46 1.65 21.81 -44.17
N GLN A 47 1.41 21.98 -42.87
CA GLN A 47 0.18 22.56 -42.35
C GLN A 47 -0.02 24.01 -42.82
N ARG A 48 1.07 24.79 -42.85
CA ARG A 48 1.01 26.15 -43.40
C ARG A 48 0.66 26.15 -44.88
N ARG A 49 1.22 25.24 -45.69
CA ARG A 49 0.85 25.11 -47.12
C ARG A 49 -0.63 24.73 -47.31
N ARG A 50 -1.24 24.07 -46.32
CA ARG A 50 -2.67 23.78 -46.26
C ARG A 50 -3.53 24.95 -45.75
N GLY A 51 -2.91 26.08 -45.40
CA GLY A 51 -3.59 27.30 -44.97
C GLY A 51 -3.87 27.41 -43.46
N VAL A 52 -3.31 26.53 -42.62
CA VAL A 52 -3.41 26.65 -41.16
C VAL A 52 -2.54 27.82 -40.68
N ASP A 53 -3.04 28.63 -39.73
CA ASP A 53 -2.24 29.68 -39.08
C ASP A 53 -1.26 29.06 -38.07
N VAL A 54 -0.04 28.83 -38.55
CA VAL A 54 1.05 28.21 -37.77
C VAL A 54 2.05 29.28 -37.34
N VAL A 55 2.46 29.25 -36.08
CA VAL A 55 3.38 30.23 -35.48
C VAL A 55 4.52 29.54 -34.75
N ALA A 56 5.75 30.01 -34.97
CA ALA A 56 6.88 29.61 -34.15
C ALA A 56 6.97 30.52 -32.91
N ALA A 57 6.72 29.99 -31.72
CA ALA A 57 6.88 30.74 -30.48
C ALA A 57 8.30 30.59 -29.93
N VAL A 58 8.81 29.36 -29.87
CA VAL A 58 10.21 29.08 -29.54
C VAL A 58 10.66 27.82 -30.28
N VAL A 59 11.73 27.93 -31.06
CA VAL A 59 12.27 26.83 -31.87
C VAL A 59 13.79 26.86 -31.78
N GLU A 60 14.36 25.80 -31.22
CA GLU A 60 15.80 25.70 -31.04
C GLU A 60 16.45 24.98 -32.22
N THR A 61 17.08 25.76 -33.11
CA THR A 61 17.75 25.21 -34.29
C THR A 61 19.13 24.64 -33.97
N HIS A 62 19.72 25.00 -32.82
CA HIS A 62 21.05 24.57 -32.37
C HIS A 62 22.15 24.74 -33.45
N GLY A 63 22.06 25.82 -34.23
CA GLY A 63 23.02 26.15 -35.30
C GLY A 63 22.95 25.27 -36.55
N ARG A 64 21.92 24.41 -36.69
CA ARG A 64 21.78 23.52 -37.85
C ARG A 64 21.15 24.26 -39.05
N SER A 65 21.92 24.43 -40.13
CA SER A 65 21.48 25.12 -41.36
C SER A 65 20.21 24.53 -41.96
N ASP A 66 20.09 23.21 -42.00
CA ASP A 66 18.95 22.51 -42.61
C ASP A 66 17.66 22.71 -41.81
N THR A 67 17.76 22.74 -40.47
CA THR A 67 16.63 23.00 -39.57
C THR A 67 16.25 24.48 -39.62
N ALA A 68 17.23 25.39 -39.66
CA ALA A 68 16.99 26.82 -39.77
C ALA A 68 16.33 27.20 -41.11
N ALA A 69 16.67 26.51 -42.20
CA ALA A 69 16.02 26.69 -43.49
C ALA A 69 14.52 26.35 -43.45
N LEU A 70 14.13 25.35 -42.65
CA LEU A 70 12.71 25.00 -42.43
C LEU A 70 11.96 25.97 -41.53
N LEU A 71 12.65 26.72 -40.68
CA LEU A 71 12.04 27.83 -39.94
C LEU A 71 11.79 29.03 -40.88
N GLY A 72 12.65 29.17 -41.90
CA GLY A 72 12.51 30.13 -42.99
C GLY A 72 11.11 30.10 -43.61
N GLY A 73 10.43 31.23 -43.53
CA GLY A 73 9.08 31.38 -44.06
C GLY A 73 7.98 31.26 -43.02
N LEU A 74 8.15 30.60 -41.85
CA LEU A 74 7.17 30.54 -40.76
C LEU A 74 7.07 31.88 -40.00
N PRO A 75 5.89 32.34 -39.55
CA PRO A 75 5.76 33.57 -38.79
C PRO A 75 6.24 33.28 -37.36
N ALA A 76 7.24 34.01 -36.89
CA ALA A 76 7.79 33.82 -35.55
C ALA A 76 7.34 34.95 -34.61
N ILE A 77 7.11 34.62 -33.33
CA ILE A 77 6.96 35.61 -32.27
C ILE A 77 8.36 35.97 -31.78
N ALA A 78 8.60 37.26 -31.52
CA ALA A 78 9.89 37.72 -31.02
C ALA A 78 10.12 37.16 -29.60
N LEU A 79 11.29 36.57 -29.37
CA LEU A 79 11.67 36.07 -28.05
C LEU A 79 11.90 37.23 -27.10
N ARG A 80 11.50 37.04 -25.83
CA ARG A 80 11.72 38.01 -24.76
C ARG A 80 13.14 37.89 -24.24
N GLU A 81 13.87 39.00 -24.20
CA GLU A 81 15.19 39.05 -23.57
C GLU A 81 15.06 39.22 -22.06
N VAL A 82 15.74 38.36 -21.29
CA VAL A 82 15.78 38.38 -19.82
C VAL A 82 17.24 38.47 -19.38
N ASP A 83 17.59 39.56 -18.69
CA ASP A 83 18.92 39.74 -18.10
C ASP A 83 19.05 38.94 -16.80
N TYR A 84 19.96 37.96 -16.77
CA TYR A 84 20.23 37.15 -15.59
C TYR A 84 21.73 36.96 -15.37
N ARG A 85 22.23 37.40 -14.20
CA ARG A 85 23.65 37.29 -13.78
C ARG A 85 24.67 37.79 -14.82
N GLY A 86 24.34 38.86 -15.55
CA GLY A 86 25.21 39.44 -16.58
C GLY A 86 25.16 38.76 -17.95
N HIS A 87 24.28 37.76 -18.14
CA HIS A 87 23.97 37.14 -19.42
C HIS A 87 22.56 37.50 -19.88
N ARG A 88 22.38 37.75 -21.19
CA ARG A 88 21.06 37.89 -21.82
C ARG A 88 20.56 36.52 -22.23
N LEU A 89 19.47 36.06 -21.62
CA LEU A 89 18.75 34.85 -22.00
C LEU A 89 17.58 35.23 -22.91
N GLN A 90 17.27 34.38 -23.88
CA GLN A 90 16.09 34.55 -24.75
C GLN A 90 15.05 33.49 -24.36
N GLU A 91 13.82 33.90 -24.10
CA GLU A 91 12.74 33.00 -23.69
C GLU A 91 11.46 33.25 -24.51
N MET A 92 10.57 32.26 -24.55
CA MET A 92 9.26 32.39 -25.18
C MET A 92 8.42 33.51 -24.52
N ASP A 93 7.87 34.40 -25.35
CA ASP A 93 6.89 35.40 -24.87
C ASP A 93 5.47 34.80 -24.88
N LEU A 94 5.08 34.19 -23.75
CA LEU A 94 3.78 33.55 -23.59
C LEU A 94 2.61 34.54 -23.81
N ASP A 95 2.71 35.75 -23.27
CA ASP A 95 1.63 36.74 -23.34
C ASP A 95 1.41 37.21 -24.79
N ALA A 96 2.49 37.35 -25.57
CA ALA A 96 2.39 37.65 -27.00
C ALA A 96 1.74 36.51 -27.81
N VAL A 97 2.00 35.24 -27.45
CA VAL A 97 1.34 34.09 -28.09
C VAL A 97 -0.16 34.09 -27.78
N LEU A 98 -0.53 34.29 -26.51
CA LEU A 98 -1.93 34.33 -26.06
C LEU A 98 -2.70 35.49 -26.72
N ALA A 99 -2.07 36.67 -26.83
CA ALA A 99 -2.68 37.83 -27.48
C ALA A 99 -2.87 37.63 -29.00
N ARG A 100 -1.95 36.91 -29.66
CA ARG A 100 -2.06 36.59 -31.09
C ARG A 100 -3.13 35.53 -31.38
N HIS A 101 -3.31 34.58 -30.46
CA HIS A 101 -4.27 33.47 -30.56
C HIS A 101 -4.20 32.70 -31.91
N PRO A 102 -3.03 32.10 -32.25
CA PRO A 102 -2.91 31.34 -33.49
C PRO A 102 -3.65 30.00 -33.43
N ALA A 103 -3.94 29.42 -34.59
CA ALA A 103 -4.54 28.07 -34.64
C ALA A 103 -3.55 26.99 -34.17
N LEU A 104 -2.27 27.13 -34.51
CA LEU A 104 -1.21 26.19 -34.11
C LEU A 104 0.07 26.96 -33.72
N VAL A 105 0.64 26.62 -32.57
CA VAL A 105 1.92 27.14 -32.10
C VAL A 105 2.97 26.04 -31.95
N LEU A 106 4.21 26.34 -32.35
CA LEU A 106 5.37 25.47 -32.21
C LEU A 106 6.19 25.91 -31.00
N VAL A 107 6.37 24.99 -30.05
CA VAL A 107 7.07 25.20 -28.77
C VAL A 107 8.08 24.07 -28.58
N ASP A 108 9.34 24.31 -28.90
CA ASP A 108 10.39 23.28 -28.79
C ASP A 108 10.87 23.07 -27.34
N GLU A 109 11.45 21.90 -27.08
CA GLU A 109 12.01 21.48 -25.78
C GLU A 109 11.06 21.59 -24.58
N LEU A 110 10.02 20.75 -24.52
CA LEU A 110 8.98 20.78 -23.47
C LEU A 110 9.52 20.75 -22.03
N ALA A 111 10.65 20.06 -21.82
CA ALA A 111 11.27 19.88 -20.50
C ALA A 111 12.07 21.10 -19.99
N HIS A 112 12.26 22.10 -20.85
CA HIS A 112 13.10 23.26 -20.57
C HIS A 112 12.66 23.99 -19.29
N ARG A 113 13.64 24.46 -18.52
CA ARG A 113 13.44 25.33 -17.37
C ARG A 113 13.54 26.78 -17.83
N ASN A 114 12.46 27.54 -17.65
CA ASN A 114 12.40 28.92 -18.12
C ASN A 114 13.37 29.84 -17.36
N ALA A 115 13.75 30.95 -17.99
CA ALA A 115 14.60 31.96 -17.36
C ALA A 115 14.00 32.49 -16.03
N PRO A 116 14.79 32.69 -14.96
CA PRO A 116 14.32 33.25 -13.69
C PRO A 116 13.63 34.61 -13.88
N GLY A 117 12.42 34.76 -13.36
CA GLY A 117 11.56 35.95 -13.58
C GLY A 117 10.51 35.79 -14.69
N SER A 118 10.50 34.66 -15.39
CA SER A 118 9.39 34.24 -16.26
C SER A 118 8.14 33.88 -15.44
N ARG A 119 6.96 33.94 -16.07
CA ARG A 119 5.67 33.69 -15.40
C ARG A 119 5.60 32.30 -14.76
N HIS A 120 6.13 31.29 -15.45
CA HIS A 120 6.24 29.92 -14.96
C HIS A 120 7.70 29.46 -14.92
N GLU A 121 8.00 28.51 -14.03
CA GLU A 121 9.34 27.95 -13.85
C GLU A 121 9.70 26.96 -14.97
N ARG A 122 8.70 26.29 -15.57
CA ARG A 122 8.90 25.24 -16.56
C ARG A 122 8.07 25.49 -17.82
N ARG A 123 8.65 25.21 -18.99
CA ARG A 123 7.99 25.42 -20.29
C ARG A 123 6.71 24.63 -20.48
N TRP A 124 6.63 23.42 -19.90
CA TRP A 124 5.39 22.63 -19.95
C TRP A 124 4.21 23.34 -19.27
N GLN A 125 4.44 24.22 -18.29
CA GLN A 125 3.39 25.02 -17.65
C GLN A 125 2.85 26.08 -18.61
N ASP A 126 3.72 26.72 -19.39
CA ASP A 126 3.32 27.66 -20.44
C ASP A 126 2.50 26.96 -21.54
N VAL A 127 2.92 25.76 -21.93
CA VAL A 127 2.18 24.93 -22.89
C VAL A 127 0.78 24.58 -22.37
N MET A 128 0.64 24.28 -21.08
CA MET A 128 -0.68 24.01 -20.48
C MET A 128 -1.58 25.26 -20.52
N GLU A 129 -1.05 26.45 -20.24
CA GLU A 129 -1.84 27.70 -20.36
C GLU A 129 -2.28 27.97 -21.81
N LEU A 130 -1.43 27.69 -22.80
CA LEU A 130 -1.78 27.80 -24.22
C LEU A 130 -2.92 26.83 -24.61
N LEU A 131 -2.86 25.59 -24.14
CA LEU A 131 -3.91 24.60 -24.39
C LEU A 131 -5.23 25.00 -23.70
N ASP A 132 -5.17 25.52 -22.48
CA ASP A 132 -6.35 26.02 -21.76
C ASP A 132 -6.98 27.24 -22.45
N ALA A 133 -6.19 28.03 -23.18
CA ALA A 133 -6.67 29.12 -24.04
C ALA A 133 -7.25 28.65 -25.39
N GLY A 134 -7.26 27.33 -25.66
CA GLY A 134 -7.80 26.75 -26.89
C GLY A 134 -6.84 26.78 -28.10
N ILE A 135 -5.54 26.98 -27.88
CA ILE A 135 -4.52 27.01 -28.94
C ILE A 135 -3.89 25.62 -29.09
N ASP A 136 -3.80 25.07 -30.31
CA ASP A 136 -3.10 23.80 -30.54
C ASP A 136 -1.59 24.00 -30.40
N VAL A 137 -0.92 23.06 -29.72
CA VAL A 137 0.52 23.14 -29.46
C VAL A 137 1.24 21.92 -30.01
N TRP A 138 2.29 22.15 -30.81
CA TRP A 138 3.25 21.11 -31.18
C TRP A 138 4.56 21.31 -30.43
N THR A 139 5.04 20.25 -29.80
CA THR A 139 6.24 20.31 -28.96
C THR A 139 7.16 19.11 -29.18
N THR A 140 8.42 19.23 -28.75
CA THR A 140 9.37 18.12 -28.79
C THR A 140 9.87 17.72 -27.41
N ILE A 141 10.08 16.41 -27.24
CA ILE A 141 10.53 15.83 -25.98
C ILE A 141 11.35 14.57 -26.25
N ASN A 142 12.32 14.29 -25.40
CA ASN A 142 13.01 13.00 -25.40
C ASN A 142 12.52 12.12 -24.24
N ILE A 143 12.67 10.82 -24.42
CA ILE A 143 12.29 9.81 -23.42
C ILE A 143 12.91 10.06 -22.04
N GLN A 144 14.13 10.60 -21.98
CA GLN A 144 14.83 10.86 -20.71
C GLN A 144 14.21 11.98 -19.86
N HIS A 145 13.31 12.77 -20.43
CA HIS A 145 12.66 13.87 -19.70
C HIS A 145 11.31 13.46 -19.11
N LEU A 146 10.82 12.24 -19.35
CA LEU A 146 9.66 11.73 -18.63
C LEU A 146 10.02 11.42 -17.18
N GLU A 147 9.22 11.93 -16.24
CA GLU A 147 9.52 11.84 -14.82
C GLU A 147 9.53 10.38 -14.33
N THR A 148 8.53 9.58 -14.70
CA THR A 148 8.45 8.15 -14.33
C THR A 148 9.60 7.29 -14.85
N LEU A 149 10.24 7.69 -15.95
CA LEU A 149 11.32 6.92 -16.59
C LEU A 149 12.72 7.38 -16.17
N ASN A 150 12.84 8.41 -15.34
CA ASN A 150 14.14 9.00 -14.98
C ASN A 150 15.07 7.95 -14.34
N ASP A 151 14.57 7.15 -13.41
CA ASP A 151 15.35 6.10 -12.73
C ASP A 151 15.77 4.98 -13.68
N VAL A 152 14.89 4.60 -14.60
CA VAL A 152 15.18 3.58 -15.63
C VAL A 152 16.28 4.08 -16.55
N VAL A 153 16.18 5.33 -17.00
CA VAL A 153 17.16 5.98 -17.87
C VAL A 153 18.49 6.19 -17.15
N MET A 154 18.49 6.54 -15.86
CA MET A 154 19.70 6.65 -15.05
C MET A 154 20.42 5.31 -14.93
N ARG A 155 19.71 4.18 -14.76
CA ARG A 155 20.32 2.84 -14.75
C ARG A 155 20.94 2.45 -16.09
N ILE A 156 20.33 2.86 -17.20
CA ILE A 156 20.83 2.57 -18.55
C ILE A 156 22.04 3.45 -18.90
N THR A 157 21.92 4.76 -18.66
CA THR A 157 22.87 5.75 -19.19
C THR A 157 23.92 6.19 -18.18
N GLY A 158 23.70 5.97 -16.89
CA GLY A 158 24.54 6.46 -15.79
C GLY A 158 24.42 7.96 -15.52
N VAL A 159 23.55 8.68 -16.24
CA VAL A 159 23.40 10.14 -16.15
C VAL A 159 22.03 10.49 -15.57
N ARG A 160 22.01 11.36 -14.56
CA ARG A 160 20.77 11.88 -13.97
C ARG A 160 20.32 13.13 -14.72
N VAL A 161 19.06 13.14 -15.17
CA VAL A 161 18.47 14.27 -15.90
C VAL A 161 17.68 15.14 -14.92
N GLY A 162 18.06 16.42 -14.78
CA GLY A 162 17.41 17.36 -13.85
C GLY A 162 16.19 18.11 -14.42
N GLU A 163 16.00 18.02 -15.74
CA GLU A 163 14.86 18.62 -16.43
C GLU A 163 13.86 17.54 -16.81
N THR A 164 12.72 17.51 -16.11
CA THR A 164 11.67 16.52 -16.28
C THR A 164 10.32 17.17 -16.53
N VAL A 165 9.44 16.39 -17.18
CA VAL A 165 8.05 16.72 -17.42
C VAL A 165 7.19 15.67 -16.69
N PRO A 166 6.26 16.11 -15.82
CA PRO A 166 5.32 15.20 -15.18
C PRO A 166 4.46 14.47 -16.20
N ASP A 167 4.23 13.18 -15.97
CA ASP A 167 3.44 12.32 -16.86
C ASP A 167 2.00 12.82 -17.05
N VAL A 168 1.45 13.54 -16.06
CA VAL A 168 0.12 14.16 -16.14
C VAL A 168 -0.02 15.18 -17.27
N VAL A 169 1.07 15.78 -17.74
CA VAL A 169 1.06 16.67 -18.92
C VAL A 169 0.67 15.89 -20.18
N PHE A 170 1.05 14.61 -20.25
CA PHE A 170 0.74 13.74 -21.37
C PHE A 170 -0.70 13.20 -21.33
N ASP A 171 -1.46 13.40 -20.24
CA ASP A 171 -2.89 13.08 -20.21
C ASP A 171 -3.70 13.97 -21.15
N ARG A 172 -3.19 15.16 -21.46
CA ARG A 172 -3.76 16.08 -22.47
C ARG A 172 -3.20 15.87 -23.88
N LEU A 173 -2.40 14.83 -24.09
CA LEU A 173 -1.83 14.53 -25.39
C LEU A 173 -2.92 14.08 -26.36
N HIS A 174 -3.04 14.78 -27.49
CA HIS A 174 -3.92 14.39 -28.57
C HIS A 174 -3.25 13.37 -29.51
N ASP A 175 -1.99 13.60 -29.84
CA ASP A 175 -1.22 12.72 -30.73
C ASP A 175 0.24 12.64 -30.30
N ILE A 176 0.86 11.47 -30.53
CA ILE A 176 2.27 11.21 -30.27
C ILE A 176 2.97 10.79 -31.55
N VAL A 177 4.02 11.51 -31.90
CA VAL A 177 4.79 11.26 -33.11
C VAL A 177 6.14 10.72 -32.70
N LEU A 178 6.34 9.41 -32.86
CA LEU A 178 7.64 8.78 -32.63
C LEU A 178 8.60 9.16 -33.75
N VAL A 179 9.68 9.86 -33.40
CA VAL A 179 10.80 10.19 -34.30
C VAL A 179 11.93 9.21 -34.02
N ASP A 180 11.92 8.11 -34.78
CA ASP A 180 12.88 7.02 -34.64
C ASP A 180 14.06 7.15 -35.61
N LEU A 181 15.27 6.90 -35.11
CA LEU A 181 16.50 6.83 -35.90
C LEU A 181 17.36 5.67 -35.39
N PRO A 182 17.85 4.77 -36.25
CA PRO A 182 18.70 3.67 -35.82
C PRO A 182 19.95 4.17 -35.07
N PRO A 183 20.39 3.49 -33.98
CA PRO A 183 21.55 3.92 -33.18
C PRO A 183 22.82 4.17 -34.00
N ARG A 184 23.08 3.34 -35.02
CA ARG A 184 24.24 3.49 -35.91
C ARG A 184 24.20 4.80 -36.69
N GLU A 185 23.04 5.19 -37.18
CA GLU A 185 22.86 6.45 -37.92
C GLU A 185 22.95 7.66 -36.99
N LEU A 186 22.44 7.55 -35.75
CA LEU A 186 22.57 8.62 -34.77
C LEU A 186 24.05 8.86 -34.39
N ILE A 187 24.80 7.79 -34.15
CA ILE A 187 26.25 7.86 -33.88
C ILE A 187 27.00 8.46 -35.07
N GLU A 188 26.63 8.08 -36.29
CA GLU A 188 27.23 8.61 -37.50
C GLU A 188 26.93 10.11 -37.68
N ARG A 189 25.70 10.55 -37.37
CA ARG A 189 25.34 11.98 -37.34
C ARG A 189 26.14 12.76 -36.29
N LEU A 190 26.41 12.15 -35.14
CA LEU A 190 27.27 12.75 -34.11
C LEU A 190 28.72 12.90 -34.62
N ARG A 191 29.27 11.87 -35.26
CA ARG A 191 30.62 11.91 -35.87
C ARG A 191 30.75 12.95 -36.97
N GLN A 192 29.68 13.17 -37.74
CA GLN A 192 29.61 14.18 -38.79
C GLN A 192 29.38 15.60 -38.26
N GLY A 193 29.33 15.81 -36.93
CA GLY A 193 29.09 17.12 -36.32
C GLY A 193 27.67 17.64 -36.48
N LYS A 194 26.71 16.79 -36.88
CA LYS A 194 25.29 17.16 -37.08
C LYS A 194 24.49 17.17 -35.77
N VAL A 195 25.09 16.70 -34.67
CA VAL A 195 24.53 16.73 -33.32
C VAL A 195 25.47 17.55 -32.43
N TYR A 196 24.96 18.64 -31.87
CA TYR A 196 25.74 19.51 -30.97
C TYR A 196 25.94 18.84 -29.61
N VAL A 197 27.16 18.93 -29.09
CA VAL A 197 27.56 18.52 -27.75
C VAL A 197 28.37 19.68 -27.18
N PRO A 198 27.94 20.34 -26.08
CA PRO A 198 28.75 21.37 -25.44
C PRO A 198 30.12 20.80 -25.04
N GLU A 199 31.21 21.54 -25.27
CA GLU A 199 32.59 21.07 -24.96
C GLU A 199 32.75 20.63 -23.49
N GLN A 200 31.99 21.25 -22.57
CA GLN A 200 31.98 20.93 -21.15
C GLN A 200 31.32 19.58 -20.79
N ALA A 201 30.53 18.99 -21.69
CA ALA A 201 29.77 17.75 -21.45
C ALA A 201 30.25 16.55 -22.31
N ALA A 202 31.34 16.72 -23.07
CA ALA A 202 31.77 15.75 -24.08
C ALA A 202 32.13 14.37 -23.51
N GLN A 203 32.70 14.28 -22.31
CA GLN A 203 33.07 13.00 -21.68
C GLN A 203 31.86 12.23 -21.14
N ALA A 204 30.90 12.92 -20.49
CA ALA A 204 29.68 12.28 -19.98
C ALA A 204 28.75 11.82 -21.11
N LEU A 205 28.71 12.55 -22.22
CA LEU A 205 27.88 12.22 -23.38
C LEU A 205 28.44 11.05 -24.20
N GLN A 206 29.75 10.76 -24.16
CA GLN A 206 30.31 9.56 -24.80
C GLN A 206 29.75 8.25 -24.23
N ALA A 207 29.49 8.19 -22.92
CA ALA A 207 28.82 7.05 -22.29
C ALA A 207 27.34 6.97 -22.69
N PHE A 208 26.67 8.12 -22.80
CA PHE A 208 25.26 8.21 -23.20
C PHE A 208 25.02 7.70 -24.63
N PHE A 209 25.86 8.07 -25.60
CA PHE A 209 25.73 7.70 -27.01
C PHE A 209 26.31 6.32 -27.38
N SER A 210 26.36 5.38 -26.41
CA SER A 210 26.78 4.01 -26.71
C SER A 210 25.69 3.25 -27.50
N PRO A 211 26.06 2.32 -28.41
CA PRO A 211 25.06 1.54 -29.16
C PRO A 211 24.06 0.78 -28.28
N ALA A 212 24.52 0.27 -27.13
CA ALA A 212 23.67 -0.44 -26.17
C ALA A 212 22.65 0.51 -25.52
N ASN A 213 23.11 1.66 -25.03
CA ASN A 213 22.24 2.64 -24.36
C ASN A 213 21.22 3.22 -25.33
N LEU A 214 21.63 3.57 -26.55
CA LEU A 214 20.72 4.06 -27.58
C LEU A 214 19.70 3.00 -28.03
N THR A 215 20.07 1.72 -28.03
CA THR A 215 19.11 0.64 -28.34
C THR A 215 18.06 0.52 -27.24
N ALA A 216 18.48 0.56 -25.97
CA ALA A 216 17.57 0.51 -24.84
C ALA A 216 16.65 1.74 -24.76
N LEU A 217 17.18 2.95 -24.98
CA LEU A 217 16.37 4.17 -25.03
C LEU A 217 15.38 4.16 -26.20
N ARG A 218 15.76 3.57 -27.35
CA ARG A 218 14.88 3.39 -28.50
C ARG A 218 13.75 2.42 -28.20
N GLU A 219 14.04 1.31 -27.54
CA GLU A 219 13.04 0.34 -27.09
C GLU A 219 12.05 0.99 -26.11
N LEU A 220 12.55 1.72 -25.11
CA LEU A 220 11.71 2.48 -24.17
C LEU A 220 10.81 3.50 -24.89
N ALA A 221 11.35 4.27 -25.83
CA ALA A 221 10.57 5.23 -26.60
C ALA A 221 9.48 4.57 -27.47
N MET A 222 9.74 3.40 -28.04
CA MET A 222 8.74 2.63 -28.78
C MET A 222 7.66 2.06 -27.86
N GLN A 223 8.04 1.56 -26.70
CA GLN A 223 7.11 1.01 -25.72
C GLN A 223 6.17 2.10 -25.20
N GLU A 224 6.70 3.25 -24.79
CA GLU A 224 5.87 4.38 -24.33
C GLU A 224 4.91 4.88 -25.41
N ALA A 225 5.40 5.02 -26.65
CA ALA A 225 4.53 5.42 -27.76
C ALA A 225 3.41 4.40 -27.99
N ALA A 226 3.71 3.10 -27.90
CA ALA A 226 2.72 2.04 -28.07
C ALA A 226 1.70 2.02 -26.93
N ASP A 227 2.14 2.13 -25.68
CA ASP A 227 1.29 2.12 -24.50
C ASP A 227 0.33 3.33 -24.50
N ARG A 228 0.79 4.49 -24.96
CA ARG A 228 -0.03 5.70 -25.09
C ARG A 228 -1.04 5.66 -26.25
N VAL A 229 -0.67 5.03 -27.37
CA VAL A 229 -1.61 4.78 -28.47
C VAL A 229 -2.70 3.79 -28.02
N ASP A 230 -2.33 2.76 -27.25
CA ASP A 230 -3.28 1.79 -26.71
C ASP A 230 -4.23 2.42 -25.68
N SER A 231 -3.74 3.29 -24.79
CA SER A 231 -4.60 4.03 -23.85
C SER A 231 -5.59 4.94 -24.56
N SER A 232 -5.13 5.70 -25.54
CA SER A 232 -5.97 6.60 -26.35
C SER A 232 -7.04 5.83 -27.12
N LEU A 233 -6.70 4.67 -27.69
CA LEU A 233 -7.65 3.80 -28.39
C LEU A 233 -8.70 3.21 -27.43
N ARG A 234 -8.30 2.84 -26.21
CA ARG A 234 -9.20 2.35 -25.17
C ARG A 234 -10.19 3.42 -24.74
N GLU A 235 -9.74 4.64 -24.49
CA GLU A 235 -10.61 5.77 -24.12
C GLU A 235 -11.60 6.13 -25.22
N ALA A 236 -11.12 6.25 -26.47
CA ALA A 236 -11.98 6.58 -27.61
C ALA A 236 -13.09 5.52 -27.85
N ARG A 237 -12.80 4.25 -27.56
CA ARG A 237 -13.78 3.15 -27.65
C ARG A 237 -14.71 3.11 -26.45
N ALA A 238 -14.21 3.38 -25.24
CA ALA A 238 -15.02 3.49 -24.03
C ALA A 238 -16.07 4.60 -24.17
N ALA A 239 -15.70 5.76 -24.73
CA ALA A 239 -16.64 6.85 -25.03
C ALA A 239 -17.73 6.43 -26.05
N ARG A 240 -17.42 5.52 -26.98
CA ARG A 240 -18.36 4.97 -27.99
C ARG A 240 -19.18 3.79 -27.51
N GLY A 241 -18.93 3.27 -26.30
CA GLY A 241 -19.60 2.09 -25.76
C GLY A 241 -19.20 0.78 -26.45
N GLU A 242 -18.08 0.75 -27.17
CA GLU A 242 -17.54 -0.45 -27.81
C GLU A 242 -16.68 -1.22 -26.80
N GLY A 243 -16.98 -2.51 -26.60
CA GLY A 243 -16.33 -3.36 -25.60
C GLY A 243 -14.81 -3.48 -25.75
N ASN A 244 -14.15 -3.84 -24.64
CA ASN A 244 -12.70 -3.91 -24.48
C ASN A 244 -12.11 -5.06 -25.35
N LEU A 245 -11.47 -4.72 -26.47
CA LEU A 245 -10.68 -5.65 -27.28
C LEU A 245 -9.19 -5.38 -27.02
N PRO A 246 -8.56 -6.05 -26.03
CA PRO A 246 -7.12 -5.96 -25.85
C PRO A 246 -6.40 -6.68 -27.01
N LEU A 247 -5.37 -6.04 -27.56
CA LEU A 247 -4.57 -6.56 -28.67
C LEU A 247 -3.74 -7.82 -28.29
N ARG A 248 -3.52 -8.09 -26.99
CA ARG A 248 -2.88 -9.32 -26.48
C ARG A 248 -3.90 -10.45 -26.31
N ARG A 249 -3.97 -11.32 -27.33
CA ARG A 249 -4.89 -12.45 -27.43
C ARG A 249 -4.58 -13.54 -26.40
N ARG A 250 -5.46 -13.80 -25.41
CA ARG A 250 -5.28 -14.82 -24.35
C ARG A 250 -5.70 -16.24 -24.81
N VAL A 251 -5.05 -17.29 -24.29
CA VAL A 251 -5.40 -18.71 -24.51
C VAL A 251 -6.08 -19.30 -23.29
N LEU A 252 -7.25 -19.91 -23.44
CA LEU A 252 -8.01 -20.53 -22.36
C LEU A 252 -8.06 -22.06 -22.54
N VAL A 253 -7.90 -22.80 -21.45
CA VAL A 253 -7.89 -24.27 -21.46
C VAL A 253 -8.95 -24.79 -20.50
N ALA A 254 -9.95 -25.50 -20.99
CA ALA A 254 -10.91 -26.13 -20.09
C ALA A 254 -10.54 -27.59 -19.80
N ILE A 255 -10.45 -27.93 -18.51
CA ILE A 255 -10.17 -29.28 -18.02
C ILE A 255 -11.35 -29.86 -17.23
N ASP A 256 -11.55 -31.18 -17.30
CA ASP A 256 -12.68 -31.90 -16.70
C ASP A 256 -12.28 -33.02 -15.73
N GLY A 257 -10.98 -33.24 -15.49
CA GLY A 257 -10.49 -34.34 -14.64
C GLY A 257 -10.80 -35.72 -15.22
N GLY A 258 -10.94 -35.81 -16.54
CA GLY A 258 -11.33 -37.02 -17.28
C GLY A 258 -10.19 -37.96 -17.69
N GLY A 259 -8.99 -37.83 -17.11
CA GLY A 259 -7.78 -38.60 -17.44
C GLY A 259 -6.87 -37.93 -18.48
N GLN A 260 -7.08 -36.65 -18.77
CA GLN A 260 -6.40 -35.91 -19.85
C GLN A 260 -5.97 -34.49 -19.46
N SER A 261 -6.20 -34.08 -18.20
CA SER A 261 -6.08 -32.69 -17.77
C SER A 261 -4.64 -32.18 -17.85
N GLU A 262 -3.66 -32.92 -17.33
CA GLU A 262 -2.24 -32.53 -17.43
C GLU A 262 -1.73 -32.44 -18.87
N TYR A 263 -2.19 -33.34 -19.75
CA TYR A 263 -1.79 -33.32 -21.15
C TYR A 263 -2.32 -32.07 -21.85
N LEU A 264 -3.58 -31.70 -21.61
CA LEU A 264 -4.18 -30.46 -22.13
C LEU A 264 -3.38 -29.23 -21.69
N VAL A 265 -2.96 -29.17 -20.42
CA VAL A 265 -2.11 -28.10 -19.89
C VAL A 265 -0.78 -28.00 -20.66
N ARG A 266 -0.10 -29.13 -20.93
CA ARG A 266 1.16 -29.14 -21.71
C ARG A 266 0.97 -28.74 -23.18
N VAL A 267 -0.16 -29.07 -23.78
CA VAL A 267 -0.45 -28.64 -25.17
C VAL A 267 -0.78 -27.15 -25.19
N ALA A 268 -1.56 -26.67 -24.23
CA ALA A 268 -1.90 -25.26 -24.12
C ALA A 268 -0.68 -24.37 -23.91
N ARG A 269 0.26 -24.76 -23.03
CA ARG A 269 1.53 -24.03 -22.86
C ARG A 269 2.28 -23.87 -24.18
N ARG A 270 2.34 -24.92 -25.01
CA ARG A 270 2.97 -24.88 -26.34
C ARG A 270 2.23 -23.98 -27.33
N ILE A 271 0.90 -23.93 -27.25
CA ILE A 271 0.09 -23.02 -28.08
C ILE A 271 0.32 -21.58 -27.65
N ALA A 272 0.31 -21.31 -26.34
CA ALA A 272 0.56 -20.01 -25.75
C ALA A 272 1.97 -19.48 -26.08
N GLU A 273 2.98 -20.34 -25.99
CA GLU A 273 4.37 -20.02 -26.34
C GLU A 273 4.54 -19.56 -27.78
N ARG A 274 3.92 -20.29 -28.73
CA ARG A 274 4.00 -19.95 -30.15
C ARG A 274 3.29 -18.65 -30.51
N ARG A 275 2.37 -18.20 -29.66
CA ARG A 275 1.52 -17.02 -29.88
C ARG A 275 1.93 -15.83 -29.03
N ASP A 276 2.97 -15.97 -28.21
CA ASP A 276 3.36 -15.00 -27.20
C ASP A 276 2.17 -14.47 -26.39
N ALA A 277 1.34 -15.40 -25.92
CA ALA A 277 0.03 -15.12 -25.35
C ALA A 277 -0.04 -15.55 -23.87
N PRO A 278 -0.66 -14.74 -22.99
CA PRO A 278 -1.00 -15.20 -21.65
C PRO A 278 -2.00 -16.36 -21.75
N TRP A 279 -1.96 -17.28 -20.79
CA TRP A 279 -2.82 -18.46 -20.81
C TRP A 279 -3.34 -18.86 -19.43
N THR A 280 -4.55 -19.40 -19.43
CA THR A 280 -5.28 -19.74 -18.19
C THR A 280 -5.94 -21.10 -18.32
N VAL A 281 -5.88 -21.89 -17.25
CA VAL A 281 -6.52 -23.20 -17.13
C VAL A 281 -7.76 -23.05 -16.25
N VAL A 282 -8.91 -23.48 -16.75
CA VAL A 282 -10.20 -23.37 -16.06
C VAL A 282 -10.87 -24.73 -15.93
N THR A 283 -11.60 -24.90 -14.83
CA THR A 283 -12.55 -26.01 -14.69
C THR A 283 -13.88 -25.49 -14.17
N VAL A 284 -15.00 -26.00 -14.68
CA VAL A 284 -16.35 -25.58 -14.26
C VAL A 284 -16.93 -26.60 -13.29
N ARG A 285 -17.16 -26.16 -12.05
CA ARG A 285 -17.71 -27.01 -10.99
C ARG A 285 -19.24 -27.02 -11.05
N ASN A 286 -19.82 -28.13 -11.52
CA ASN A 286 -21.29 -28.33 -11.55
C ASN A 286 -21.83 -29.39 -10.57
N ARG A 287 -20.96 -30.29 -10.04
CA ARG A 287 -21.29 -31.39 -9.12
C ARG A 287 -20.10 -31.70 -8.20
N ARG A 288 -20.35 -32.47 -7.13
CA ARG A 288 -19.29 -33.04 -6.28
C ARG A 288 -18.50 -34.03 -7.14
N HIS A 289 -17.22 -33.73 -7.40
CA HIS A 289 -16.31 -34.63 -8.11
C HIS A 289 -15.91 -35.77 -7.17
N ASP A 290 -15.70 -36.96 -7.73
CA ASP A 290 -15.07 -38.07 -7.01
C ASP A 290 -13.63 -37.68 -6.63
N GLU A 291 -13.10 -38.23 -5.53
CA GLU A 291 -11.76 -37.88 -5.05
C GLU A 291 -10.67 -38.04 -6.12
N ALA A 292 -10.79 -39.06 -6.98
CA ALA A 292 -9.85 -39.31 -8.07
C ALA A 292 -9.86 -38.18 -9.13
N THR A 293 -11.04 -37.65 -9.46
CA THR A 293 -11.20 -36.54 -10.40
C THR A 293 -10.67 -35.23 -9.82
N GLY A 294 -10.91 -34.98 -8.52
CA GLY A 294 -10.32 -33.83 -7.82
C GLY A 294 -8.79 -33.84 -7.84
N ARG A 295 -8.17 -34.99 -7.55
CA ARG A 295 -6.70 -35.18 -7.60
C ARG A 295 -6.09 -34.79 -8.93
N GLU A 296 -6.73 -35.17 -10.03
CA GLU A 296 -6.23 -34.88 -11.38
C GLU A 296 -6.34 -33.38 -11.71
N ILE A 297 -7.44 -32.73 -11.32
CA ILE A 297 -7.64 -31.29 -11.51
C ILE A 297 -6.59 -30.50 -10.71
N ASP A 298 -6.37 -30.86 -9.45
CA ASP A 298 -5.36 -30.22 -8.60
C ASP A 298 -3.95 -30.36 -9.20
N ALA A 299 -3.61 -31.57 -9.69
CA ALA A 299 -2.33 -31.82 -10.36
C ALA A 299 -2.17 -30.98 -11.64
N ALA A 300 -3.24 -30.85 -12.43
CA ALA A 300 -3.26 -30.03 -13.64
C ALA A 300 -3.13 -28.53 -13.32
N PHE A 301 -3.78 -28.03 -12.27
CA PHE A 301 -3.62 -26.65 -11.79
C PHE A 301 -2.20 -26.37 -11.27
N ALA A 302 -1.62 -27.29 -10.50
CA ALA A 302 -0.24 -27.18 -10.04
C ALA A 302 0.75 -27.19 -11.22
N LEU A 303 0.48 -28.01 -12.25
CA LEU A 303 1.28 -28.02 -13.48
C LEU A 303 1.14 -26.72 -14.27
N ALA A 304 -0.06 -26.13 -14.32
CA ALA A 304 -0.30 -24.85 -15.02
C ALA A 304 0.53 -23.72 -14.41
N ARG A 305 0.48 -23.58 -13.07
CA ARG A 305 1.25 -22.58 -12.33
C ARG A 305 2.76 -22.76 -12.51
N ARG A 306 3.27 -24.00 -12.45
CA ARG A 306 4.69 -24.30 -12.71
C ARG A 306 5.16 -23.92 -14.11
N LEU A 307 4.25 -23.93 -15.09
CA LEU A 307 4.54 -23.57 -16.49
C LEU A 307 4.25 -22.08 -16.79
N GLY A 308 3.97 -21.27 -15.77
CA GLY A 308 3.71 -19.83 -15.92
C GLY A 308 2.31 -19.51 -16.47
N GLY A 309 1.30 -20.35 -16.18
CA GLY A 309 -0.10 -20.10 -16.53
C GLY A 309 -0.99 -19.95 -15.31
N ASP A 310 -2.07 -19.19 -15.46
CA ASP A 310 -3.09 -19.00 -14.43
C ASP A 310 -3.97 -20.24 -14.28
N ALA A 311 -4.57 -20.46 -13.10
CA ALA A 311 -5.46 -21.59 -12.84
C ALA A 311 -6.67 -21.17 -12.00
N GLU A 312 -7.88 -21.33 -12.55
CA GLU A 312 -9.13 -20.82 -11.95
C GLU A 312 -10.28 -21.85 -11.92
N LEU A 313 -11.07 -21.79 -10.85
CA LEU A 313 -12.23 -22.64 -10.63
C LEU A 313 -13.52 -21.85 -10.87
N LEU A 314 -14.21 -22.12 -11.98
CA LEU A 314 -15.44 -21.44 -12.36
C LEU A 314 -16.68 -22.16 -11.81
N HIS A 315 -17.73 -21.39 -11.52
CA HIS A 315 -18.94 -21.89 -10.87
C HIS A 315 -20.16 -21.56 -11.72
N GLY A 316 -20.97 -22.55 -12.04
CA GLY A 316 -22.26 -22.29 -12.67
C GLY A 316 -22.98 -23.53 -13.19
N PRO A 317 -24.27 -23.38 -13.54
CA PRO A 317 -25.14 -24.50 -13.91
C PRO A 317 -24.87 -25.05 -15.32
N GLY A 318 -24.30 -24.24 -16.22
CA GLY A 318 -24.00 -24.60 -17.61
C GLY A 318 -22.52 -24.44 -17.93
N ILE A 319 -21.84 -25.53 -18.30
CA ILE A 319 -20.39 -25.52 -18.60
C ILE A 319 -20.08 -24.63 -19.80
N ALA A 320 -20.86 -24.73 -20.89
CA ALA A 320 -20.66 -23.91 -22.09
C ALA A 320 -20.84 -22.42 -21.80
N ASP A 321 -21.92 -22.06 -21.10
CA ASP A 321 -22.27 -20.67 -20.82
C ASP A 321 -21.23 -20.01 -19.92
N VAL A 322 -20.79 -20.71 -18.87
CA VAL A 322 -19.75 -20.21 -17.95
C VAL A 322 -18.40 -20.05 -18.66
N LEU A 323 -18.02 -21.00 -19.54
CA LEU A 323 -16.77 -20.89 -20.30
C LEU A 323 -16.80 -19.73 -21.30
N LEU A 324 -17.93 -19.53 -22.00
CA LEU A 324 -18.08 -18.43 -22.95
C LEU A 324 -18.16 -17.07 -22.24
N ASP A 325 -18.86 -17.01 -21.11
CA ASP A 325 -18.96 -15.80 -20.28
C ASP A 325 -17.57 -15.39 -19.77
N TYR A 326 -16.83 -16.35 -19.20
CA TYR A 326 -15.45 -16.12 -18.78
C TYR A 326 -14.53 -15.74 -19.95
N ALA A 327 -14.68 -16.39 -21.10
CA ALA A 327 -13.91 -16.08 -22.31
C ALA A 327 -14.17 -14.66 -22.83
N SER A 328 -15.42 -14.19 -22.74
CA SER A 328 -15.80 -12.83 -23.16
C SER A 328 -15.26 -11.75 -22.23
N HIS A 329 -15.29 -11.97 -20.90
CA HIS A 329 -14.78 -11.03 -19.91
C HIS A 329 -13.25 -10.92 -19.89
N ASN A 330 -12.55 -12.01 -20.21
CA ASN A 330 -11.09 -12.08 -20.17
C ASN A 330 -10.41 -12.00 -21.55
N ALA A 331 -11.15 -11.54 -22.58
CA ALA A 331 -10.67 -11.35 -23.94
C ALA A 331 -9.90 -12.56 -24.51
N VAL A 332 -10.45 -13.75 -24.29
CA VAL A 332 -9.88 -15.01 -24.77
C VAL A 332 -10.05 -15.10 -26.28
N SER A 333 -9.00 -15.51 -26.98
CA SER A 333 -9.02 -15.71 -28.44
C SER A 333 -9.15 -17.18 -28.84
N THR A 334 -8.58 -18.06 -28.01
CA THR A 334 -8.41 -19.49 -28.31
C THR A 334 -8.89 -20.30 -27.14
N LEU A 335 -9.81 -21.23 -27.39
CA LEU A 335 -10.35 -22.16 -26.40
C LEU A 335 -9.86 -23.58 -26.69
N VAL A 336 -9.08 -24.14 -25.76
CA VAL A 336 -8.51 -25.49 -25.85
C VAL A 336 -9.33 -26.44 -24.99
N LEU A 337 -9.81 -27.53 -25.59
CA LEU A 337 -10.73 -28.47 -24.96
C LEU A 337 -10.30 -29.93 -25.20
N GLY A 338 -10.46 -30.76 -24.17
CA GLY A 338 -10.41 -32.22 -24.33
C GLY A 338 -11.69 -32.77 -24.97
N ARG A 339 -11.59 -33.89 -25.68
CA ARG A 339 -12.78 -34.61 -26.15
C ARG A 339 -13.55 -35.19 -24.96
N THR A 340 -14.78 -34.74 -24.74
CA THR A 340 -15.62 -35.16 -23.60
C THR A 340 -16.19 -36.57 -23.81
N ARG A 341 -16.37 -37.34 -22.72
CA ARG A 341 -16.99 -38.69 -22.70
C ARG A 341 -18.41 -38.68 -23.31
N GLU A 342 -18.70 -39.59 -24.23
CA GLU A 342 -20.03 -39.70 -24.86
C GLU A 342 -20.70 -41.05 -24.52
N ARG A 343 -21.96 -41.01 -24.03
CA ARG A 343 -22.84 -42.18 -23.98
C ARG A 343 -23.70 -42.23 -25.25
N PRO A 344 -23.88 -43.38 -25.92
CA PRO A 344 -24.57 -43.46 -27.20
C PRO A 344 -26.04 -42.98 -27.15
N LEU A 345 -26.75 -43.21 -26.04
CA LEU A 345 -28.12 -42.74 -25.83
C LEU A 345 -28.25 -41.23 -25.53
N ALA A 346 -27.20 -40.58 -25.04
CA ALA A 346 -27.23 -39.14 -24.74
C ALA A 346 -27.18 -38.28 -26.01
N ARG A 347 -26.67 -38.83 -27.13
CA ARG A 347 -26.64 -38.17 -28.44
C ARG A 347 -28.03 -37.93 -29.04
N LEU A 348 -29.04 -38.71 -28.65
CA LEU A 348 -30.39 -38.59 -29.21
C LEU A 348 -31.22 -37.45 -28.59
N PHE A 349 -30.86 -36.99 -27.38
CA PHE A 349 -31.71 -36.06 -26.60
C PHE A 349 -31.01 -34.77 -26.14
N ASN A 350 -29.67 -34.65 -26.21
CA ASN A 350 -28.93 -33.46 -25.75
C ASN A 350 -27.87 -33.00 -26.76
N GLN A 351 -27.74 -31.68 -26.93
CA GLN A 351 -26.61 -31.05 -27.62
C GLN A 351 -25.31 -31.25 -26.83
N THR A 352 -24.20 -31.59 -27.50
CA THR A 352 -22.91 -31.81 -26.84
C THR A 352 -22.24 -30.49 -26.45
N LEU A 353 -21.32 -30.50 -25.47
CA LEU A 353 -20.56 -29.31 -25.05
C LEU A 353 -19.81 -28.68 -26.23
N THR A 354 -19.16 -29.50 -27.07
CA THR A 354 -18.46 -29.03 -28.26
C THR A 354 -19.42 -28.42 -29.28
N GLN A 355 -20.61 -29.01 -29.47
CA GLN A 355 -21.62 -28.48 -30.39
C GLN A 355 -22.22 -27.16 -29.88
N GLN A 356 -22.46 -27.04 -28.57
CA GLN A 356 -22.90 -25.80 -27.94
C GLN A 356 -21.87 -24.67 -28.08
N LEU A 357 -20.59 -24.98 -27.86
CA LEU A 357 -19.49 -24.02 -28.00
C LEU A 357 -19.28 -23.60 -29.46
N ILE A 358 -19.39 -24.52 -30.43
CA ILE A 358 -19.28 -24.18 -31.87
C ILE A 358 -20.47 -23.34 -32.32
N GLN A 359 -21.70 -23.64 -31.88
CA GLN A 359 -22.90 -22.88 -32.27
C GLN A 359 -22.96 -21.49 -31.64
N ARG A 360 -22.49 -21.33 -30.39
CA ARG A 360 -22.59 -20.06 -29.64
C ARG A 360 -21.30 -19.24 -29.65
N GLY A 361 -20.15 -19.87 -29.89
CA GLY A 361 -18.82 -19.27 -29.79
C GLY A 361 -18.17 -18.96 -31.15
N ALA A 362 -18.92 -18.50 -32.14
CA ALA A 362 -18.47 -18.29 -33.52
C ALA A 362 -17.26 -17.34 -33.68
N HIS A 363 -16.92 -16.56 -32.64
CA HIS A 363 -15.78 -15.62 -32.65
C HIS A 363 -14.51 -16.16 -31.99
N TYR A 364 -14.53 -17.38 -31.43
CA TYR A 364 -13.38 -18.01 -30.77
C TYR A 364 -12.78 -19.13 -31.62
N GLU A 365 -11.44 -19.25 -31.61
CA GLU A 365 -10.78 -20.41 -32.18
C GLU A 365 -10.88 -21.59 -31.21
N ILE A 366 -11.58 -22.65 -31.59
CA ILE A 366 -11.79 -23.82 -30.72
C ILE A 366 -10.85 -24.95 -31.15
N THR A 367 -9.88 -25.28 -30.31
CA THR A 367 -8.93 -26.40 -30.51
C THR A 367 -9.33 -27.62 -29.69
N ILE A 368 -9.66 -28.72 -30.36
CA ILE A 368 -10.07 -29.96 -29.69
C ILE A 368 -8.92 -30.98 -29.74
N ILE A 369 -8.54 -31.49 -28.56
CA ILE A 369 -7.44 -32.44 -28.40
C ILE A 369 -7.99 -33.79 -27.91
N SER A 370 -7.50 -34.89 -28.49
CA SER A 370 -7.88 -36.25 -28.11
C SER A 370 -6.67 -37.09 -27.71
N THR A 371 -6.74 -37.81 -26.59
CA THR A 371 -5.70 -38.75 -26.14
C THR A 371 -6.13 -40.22 -26.32
N PRO A 372 -5.19 -41.17 -26.58
CA PRO A 372 -5.48 -42.60 -26.70
C PRO A 372 -5.93 -43.27 -25.38
N GLN A 373 -5.45 -42.79 -24.23
CA GLN A 373 -5.71 -43.38 -22.90
C GLN A 373 -7.15 -43.12 -22.41
N ALA A 374 -7.77 -42.00 -22.81
CA ALA A 374 -9.16 -41.69 -22.50
C ALA A 374 -10.16 -42.70 -23.13
N ARG A 375 -9.81 -43.32 -24.27
CA ARG A 375 -10.62 -44.38 -24.91
C ARG A 375 -10.65 -45.68 -24.10
N ALA A 376 -9.56 -46.02 -23.40
CA ALA A 376 -9.46 -47.28 -22.65
C ALA A 376 -10.19 -47.23 -21.30
N SER A 377 -10.13 -46.09 -20.60
CA SER A 377 -10.78 -45.90 -19.29
C SER A 377 -12.31 -45.79 -19.38
N ALA A 378 -12.84 -45.27 -20.50
CA ALA A 378 -14.29 -45.12 -20.73
C ALA A 378 -15.09 -46.43 -20.80
N ARG A 379 -14.42 -47.59 -20.97
CA ARG A 379 -15.08 -48.91 -21.00
C ARG A 379 -15.19 -49.61 -19.64
N ARG A 380 -14.53 -49.10 -18.59
CA ARG A 380 -14.32 -49.84 -17.32
C ARG A 380 -15.18 -49.42 -16.13
N THR A 381 -15.87 -48.28 -16.17
CA THR A 381 -16.69 -47.80 -15.03
C THR A 381 -18.15 -48.24 -15.12
N GLY A 382 -18.44 -49.40 -14.54
CA GLY A 382 -19.79 -49.86 -14.20
C GLY A 382 -20.34 -49.16 -12.94
N LEU A 383 -21.67 -49.15 -12.79
CA LEU A 383 -22.38 -48.50 -11.68
C LEU A 383 -22.00 -49.11 -10.31
N SER A 384 -21.33 -48.34 -9.46
CA SER A 384 -21.16 -48.67 -8.04
C SER A 384 -22.31 -48.03 -7.23
N LEU A 385 -23.07 -48.85 -6.49
CA LEU A 385 -24.10 -48.41 -5.54
C LEU A 385 -23.58 -48.67 -4.11
N ASP A 386 -23.55 -47.63 -3.27
CA ASP A 386 -23.13 -47.74 -1.86
C ASP A 386 -24.17 -48.52 -1.03
N PRO A 387 -23.81 -49.62 -0.35
CA PRO A 387 -24.76 -50.54 0.29
C PRO A 387 -25.30 -50.09 1.66
N GLU A 388 -24.63 -49.20 2.38
CA GLU A 388 -24.91 -48.96 3.82
C GLU A 388 -26.15 -48.08 4.10
N ASN A 389 -26.52 -47.21 3.16
CA ASN A 389 -27.69 -46.32 3.29
C ASN A 389 -28.95 -46.82 2.58
N TRP A 390 -28.85 -47.87 1.76
CA TRP A 390 -29.96 -48.38 0.95
C TRP A 390 -31.06 -49.05 1.80
N SER A 391 -30.69 -49.68 2.92
CA SER A 391 -31.62 -50.40 3.79
C SER A 391 -32.60 -49.47 4.53
N ARG A 392 -32.13 -48.32 5.05
CA ARG A 392 -32.98 -47.32 5.72
C ARG A 392 -33.95 -46.65 4.74
N ASP A 393 -33.43 -46.30 3.57
CA ASP A 393 -34.20 -45.69 2.48
C ASP A 393 -35.29 -46.65 1.96
N ALA A 394 -34.98 -47.96 1.85
CA ALA A 394 -35.93 -48.99 1.46
C ALA A 394 -37.00 -49.25 2.55
N ALA A 395 -36.62 -49.25 3.84
CA ALA A 395 -37.56 -49.42 4.95
C ALA A 395 -38.59 -48.28 5.02
N LEU A 396 -38.16 -47.03 4.80
CA LEU A 396 -39.06 -45.87 4.73
C LEU A 396 -40.03 -45.96 3.55
N ALA A 397 -39.56 -46.41 2.38
CA ALA A 397 -40.42 -46.61 1.21
C ALA A 397 -41.48 -47.69 1.43
N LEU A 398 -41.11 -48.79 2.10
CA LEU A 398 -42.03 -49.87 2.48
C LEU A 398 -43.08 -49.40 3.51
N LEU A 399 -42.66 -48.70 4.57
CA LEU A 399 -43.56 -48.16 5.59
C LEU A 399 -44.56 -47.15 5.00
N ALA A 400 -44.10 -46.25 4.14
CA ALA A 400 -44.97 -45.28 3.48
C ALA A 400 -45.98 -45.96 2.54
N THR A 401 -45.57 -47.02 1.83
CA THR A 401 -46.47 -47.80 0.97
C THR A 401 -47.53 -48.54 1.79
N ALA A 402 -47.13 -49.16 2.92
CA ALA A 402 -48.07 -49.84 3.81
C ALA A 402 -49.08 -48.87 4.44
N ALA A 403 -48.62 -47.69 4.86
CA ALA A 403 -49.50 -46.63 5.38
C ALA A 403 -50.47 -46.11 4.30
N ALA A 404 -50.02 -45.97 3.05
CA ALA A 404 -50.88 -45.58 1.93
C ALA A 404 -51.96 -46.63 1.63
N CYS A 405 -51.61 -47.93 1.66
CA CYS A 405 -52.58 -49.01 1.52
C CYS A 405 -53.63 -49.00 2.64
N LEU A 406 -53.22 -48.80 3.90
CA LEU A 406 -54.14 -48.72 5.03
C LEU A 406 -55.09 -47.52 4.91
N ALA A 407 -54.55 -46.35 4.54
CA ALA A 407 -55.33 -45.14 4.33
C ALA A 407 -56.32 -45.27 3.16
N ALA A 408 -55.89 -45.88 2.05
CA ALA A 408 -56.76 -46.15 0.90
C ALA A 408 -57.87 -47.15 1.23
N TRP A 409 -57.57 -48.21 2.00
CA TRP A 409 -58.56 -49.17 2.47
C TRP A 409 -59.60 -48.53 3.40
N LEU A 410 -59.17 -47.67 4.34
CA LEU A 410 -60.08 -46.89 5.19
C LEU A 410 -60.95 -45.93 4.37
N GLY A 411 -60.34 -45.24 3.40
CA GLY A 411 -61.04 -44.30 2.52
C GLY A 411 -62.08 -44.96 1.62
N GLU A 412 -61.79 -46.15 1.09
CA GLU A 412 -62.76 -46.95 0.34
C GLU A 412 -63.93 -47.40 1.24
N ARG A 413 -63.64 -47.83 2.47
CA ARG A 413 -64.64 -48.40 3.38
C ARG A 413 -65.56 -47.35 4.04
N TRP A 414 -65.06 -46.13 4.28
CA TRP A 414 -65.77 -45.11 5.06
C TRP A 414 -66.12 -43.83 4.27
N ILE A 415 -65.35 -43.47 3.24
CA ILE A 415 -65.44 -42.15 2.57
C ILE A 415 -65.97 -42.26 1.13
N GLY A 416 -65.87 -43.43 0.49
CA GLY A 416 -66.36 -43.63 -0.89
C GLY A 416 -65.55 -42.86 -1.95
N LEU A 417 -64.24 -42.69 -1.71
CA LEU A 417 -63.35 -42.02 -2.66
C LEU A 417 -63.30 -42.76 -3.99
N SER A 418 -63.70 -42.09 -5.07
CA SER A 418 -63.73 -42.66 -6.42
C SER A 418 -62.34 -42.80 -7.04
N ASP A 419 -61.39 -41.95 -6.62
CA ASP A 419 -60.01 -41.98 -7.08
C ASP A 419 -59.02 -42.09 -5.92
N LEU A 420 -58.65 -43.34 -5.62
CA LEU A 420 -57.70 -43.67 -4.55
C LEU A 420 -56.24 -43.40 -4.95
N ALA A 421 -55.95 -43.03 -6.21
CA ALA A 421 -54.58 -42.80 -6.67
C ALA A 421 -53.91 -41.61 -5.96
N MET A 422 -54.69 -40.59 -5.57
CA MET A 422 -54.17 -39.40 -4.88
C MET A 422 -53.49 -39.73 -3.54
N VAL A 423 -54.01 -40.71 -2.80
CA VAL A 423 -53.44 -41.14 -1.49
C VAL A 423 -52.03 -41.67 -1.66
N PHE A 424 -51.83 -42.50 -2.68
CA PHE A 424 -50.53 -43.08 -3.02
C PHE A 424 -49.58 -42.03 -3.60
N ILE A 425 -50.06 -41.06 -4.38
CA ILE A 425 -49.23 -39.94 -4.87
C ILE A 425 -48.69 -39.12 -3.70
N VAL A 426 -49.53 -38.80 -2.71
CA VAL A 426 -49.11 -38.06 -1.51
C VAL A 426 -48.03 -38.84 -0.74
N ALA A 427 -48.17 -40.15 -0.60
CA ALA A 427 -47.16 -41.00 0.03
C ALA A 427 -45.82 -40.97 -0.73
N VAL A 428 -45.86 -41.08 -2.06
CA VAL A 428 -44.66 -41.00 -2.92
C VAL A 428 -43.99 -39.63 -2.82
N VAL A 429 -44.76 -38.54 -2.83
CA VAL A 429 -44.24 -37.17 -2.68
C VAL A 429 -43.60 -36.97 -1.30
N LEU A 430 -44.20 -37.50 -0.24
CA LEU A 430 -43.70 -37.40 1.13
C LEU A 430 -42.40 -38.17 1.33
N VAL A 431 -42.27 -39.35 0.71
CA VAL A 431 -41.01 -40.11 0.66
C VAL A 431 -39.99 -39.35 -0.17
N ALA A 432 -40.35 -38.89 -1.38
CA ALA A 432 -39.45 -38.16 -2.26
C ALA A 432 -38.92 -36.84 -1.66
N ALA A 433 -39.70 -36.19 -0.80
CA ALA A 433 -39.27 -35.00 -0.06
C ALA A 433 -38.25 -35.30 1.05
N ARG A 434 -38.20 -36.52 1.59
CA ARG A 434 -37.34 -36.89 2.72
C ARG A 434 -36.18 -37.81 2.36
N THR A 435 -36.24 -38.54 1.25
CA THR A 435 -35.25 -39.56 0.87
C THR A 435 -34.54 -39.24 -0.46
N ARG A 436 -33.64 -40.12 -0.91
CA ARG A 436 -32.88 -39.96 -2.17
C ARG A 436 -33.74 -40.36 -3.39
N MET A 437 -33.33 -39.95 -4.59
CA MET A 437 -34.04 -40.26 -5.85
C MET A 437 -34.28 -41.77 -6.05
N SER A 438 -33.31 -42.62 -5.68
CA SER A 438 -33.44 -44.09 -5.77
C SER A 438 -34.53 -44.63 -4.85
N ALA A 439 -34.66 -44.08 -3.64
CA ALA A 439 -35.69 -44.45 -2.66
C ALA A 439 -37.08 -43.95 -3.09
N ALA A 440 -37.15 -42.76 -3.70
CA ALA A 440 -38.38 -42.21 -4.28
C ALA A 440 -38.89 -43.06 -5.46
N VAL A 441 -37.98 -43.55 -6.32
CA VAL A 441 -38.31 -44.46 -7.43
C VAL A 441 -38.77 -45.82 -6.89
N LEU A 442 -38.10 -46.36 -5.87
CA LEU A 442 -38.51 -47.59 -5.22
C LEU A 442 -39.90 -47.46 -4.56
N ALA A 443 -40.15 -46.35 -3.85
CA ALA A 443 -41.47 -46.04 -3.27
C ALA A 443 -42.56 -45.89 -4.33
N ALA A 444 -42.28 -45.17 -5.43
CA ALA A 444 -43.23 -45.03 -6.53
C ALA A 444 -43.57 -46.37 -7.19
N THR A 445 -42.56 -47.25 -7.34
CA THR A 445 -42.75 -48.59 -7.90
C THR A 445 -43.58 -49.47 -6.97
N LEU A 446 -43.28 -49.47 -5.67
CA LEU A 446 -44.05 -50.22 -4.66
C LEU A 446 -45.48 -49.70 -4.52
N CYS A 447 -45.68 -48.38 -4.46
CA CYS A 447 -47.01 -47.75 -4.42
C CYS A 447 -47.82 -48.05 -5.67
N PHE A 448 -47.20 -48.04 -6.85
CA PHE A 448 -47.86 -48.40 -8.10
C PHE A 448 -48.29 -49.88 -8.11
N LEU A 449 -47.39 -50.80 -7.76
CA LEU A 449 -47.71 -52.24 -7.71
C LEU A 449 -48.79 -52.55 -6.69
N ALA A 450 -48.72 -51.93 -5.50
CA ALA A 450 -49.74 -52.08 -4.47
C ALA A 450 -51.09 -51.51 -4.90
N TYR A 451 -51.11 -50.32 -5.50
CA TYR A 451 -52.32 -49.70 -6.03
C TYR A 451 -52.96 -50.56 -7.13
N ASN A 452 -52.15 -51.06 -8.07
CA ASN A 452 -52.62 -51.93 -9.15
C ASN A 452 -53.18 -53.26 -8.62
N PHE A 453 -52.51 -53.89 -7.66
CA PHE A 453 -52.91 -55.19 -7.14
C PHE A 453 -54.18 -55.13 -6.26
N PHE A 454 -54.32 -54.12 -5.40
CA PHE A 454 -55.42 -54.07 -4.43
C PHE A 454 -56.66 -53.30 -4.91
N PHE A 455 -56.50 -52.26 -5.74
CA PHE A 455 -57.56 -51.27 -5.96
C PHE A 455 -58.04 -51.14 -7.42
N ILE A 456 -57.28 -51.58 -8.43
CA ILE A 456 -57.69 -51.57 -9.84
C ILE A 456 -58.42 -52.89 -10.19
N ALA A 457 -59.50 -52.82 -10.97
CA ALA A 457 -60.21 -54.01 -11.46
C ALA A 457 -59.54 -54.59 -12.72
N PRO A 458 -59.30 -55.92 -12.81
CA PRO A 458 -59.63 -56.95 -11.83
C PRO A 458 -58.69 -56.91 -10.60
N ARG A 459 -59.25 -57.03 -9.38
CA ARG A 459 -58.46 -57.00 -8.14
C ARG A 459 -57.65 -58.29 -7.96
N PHE A 460 -56.54 -58.20 -7.25
CA PHE A 460 -55.60 -59.29 -6.98
C PHE A 460 -54.89 -59.86 -8.22
N THR A 461 -54.81 -59.08 -9.29
CA THR A 461 -54.03 -59.40 -10.49
C THR A 461 -53.23 -58.18 -10.95
N PHE A 462 -52.11 -58.42 -11.63
CA PHE A 462 -51.30 -57.37 -12.25
C PHE A 462 -51.76 -57.04 -13.69
N ALA A 463 -52.94 -57.52 -14.09
CA ALA A 463 -53.50 -57.26 -15.42
C ALA A 463 -54.02 -55.82 -15.52
N ILE A 464 -53.35 -54.99 -16.31
CA ILE A 464 -53.70 -53.57 -16.49
C ILE A 464 -54.72 -53.43 -17.61
N ASN A 465 -55.91 -52.90 -17.30
CA ASN A 465 -56.90 -52.56 -18.32
C ASN A 465 -56.51 -51.25 -19.04
N ALA A 466 -56.48 -51.25 -20.38
CA ALA A 466 -55.67 -50.34 -21.19
C ALA A 466 -56.02 -48.83 -21.13
N ARG A 467 -57.21 -48.43 -20.62
CA ARG A 467 -57.64 -47.02 -20.65
C ARG A 467 -57.38 -46.23 -19.36
N GLN A 468 -57.50 -46.85 -18.18
CA GLN A 468 -57.32 -46.15 -16.88
C GLN A 468 -55.94 -46.38 -16.28
N GLY A 469 -55.38 -47.60 -16.37
CA GLY A 469 -54.11 -47.91 -15.71
C GLY A 469 -52.89 -47.20 -16.33
N VAL A 470 -52.92 -46.90 -17.64
CA VAL A 470 -51.83 -46.17 -18.31
C VAL A 470 -51.73 -44.73 -17.80
N ILE A 471 -52.86 -44.04 -17.62
CA ILE A 471 -52.89 -42.65 -17.12
C ILE A 471 -52.33 -42.59 -15.70
N THR A 472 -52.70 -43.55 -14.85
CA THR A 472 -52.20 -43.63 -13.48
C THR A 472 -50.68 -43.86 -13.44
N VAL A 473 -50.14 -44.79 -14.26
CA VAL A 473 -48.68 -45.00 -14.38
C VAL A 473 -47.96 -43.71 -14.73
N PHE A 474 -48.44 -42.98 -15.75
CA PHE A 474 -47.83 -41.71 -16.16
C PHE A 474 -47.92 -40.64 -15.06
N LEU A 475 -49.02 -40.57 -14.32
CA LEU A 475 -49.18 -39.62 -13.22
C LEU A 475 -48.23 -39.91 -12.05
N PHE A 476 -48.06 -41.19 -11.68
CA PHE A 476 -47.07 -41.59 -10.66
C PHE A 476 -45.63 -41.32 -11.10
N LEU A 477 -45.30 -41.63 -12.35
CA LEU A 477 -43.97 -41.36 -12.90
C LEU A 477 -43.68 -39.86 -12.94
N ALA A 478 -44.65 -39.04 -13.35
CA ALA A 478 -44.54 -37.58 -13.36
C ALA A 478 -44.40 -37.02 -11.95
N ALA A 479 -45.23 -37.46 -10.99
CA ALA A 479 -45.17 -37.02 -9.60
C ALA A 479 -43.81 -37.38 -8.95
N ALA A 480 -43.32 -38.59 -9.15
CA ALA A 480 -42.02 -39.03 -8.65
C ALA A 480 -40.85 -38.24 -9.28
N LEU A 481 -40.91 -37.96 -10.58
CA LEU A 481 -39.89 -37.19 -11.30
C LEU A 481 -39.85 -35.73 -10.80
N VAL A 482 -41.02 -35.08 -10.67
CA VAL A 482 -41.13 -33.69 -10.21
C VAL A 482 -40.70 -33.56 -8.75
N ALA A 483 -41.24 -34.41 -7.87
CA ALA A 483 -40.90 -34.39 -6.45
C ALA A 483 -39.42 -34.71 -6.21
N GLY A 484 -38.87 -35.71 -6.90
CA GLY A 484 -37.45 -36.06 -6.82
C GLY A 484 -36.52 -34.94 -7.29
N ARG A 485 -36.87 -34.22 -8.36
CA ARG A 485 -36.07 -33.09 -8.87
C ARG A 485 -36.13 -31.89 -7.92
N LEU A 486 -37.31 -31.58 -7.37
CA LEU A 486 -37.52 -30.45 -6.46
C LEU A 486 -36.82 -30.68 -5.11
N ALA A 487 -36.99 -31.86 -4.52
CA ALA A 487 -36.37 -32.22 -3.25
C ALA A 487 -34.84 -32.26 -3.35
N SER A 488 -34.31 -32.80 -4.45
CA SER A 488 -32.87 -32.80 -4.71
C SER A 488 -32.30 -31.38 -4.85
N ARG A 489 -33.02 -30.48 -5.55
CA ARG A 489 -32.62 -29.07 -5.68
C ARG A 489 -32.63 -28.33 -4.33
N LEU A 490 -33.72 -28.42 -3.57
CA LEU A 490 -33.85 -27.77 -2.26
C LEU A 490 -32.78 -28.25 -1.28
N ARG A 491 -32.49 -29.55 -1.26
CA ARG A 491 -31.44 -30.12 -0.40
C ARG A 491 -30.06 -29.58 -0.76
N MET A 492 -29.73 -29.49 -2.06
CA MET A 492 -28.45 -28.91 -2.48
C MET A 492 -28.36 -27.43 -2.10
N GLN A 493 -29.44 -26.67 -2.21
CA GLN A 493 -29.49 -25.26 -1.77
C GLN A 493 -29.28 -25.12 -0.26
N VAL A 494 -29.98 -25.89 0.58
CA VAL A 494 -29.85 -25.80 2.04
C VAL A 494 -28.46 -26.19 2.53
N VAL A 495 -27.84 -27.22 1.94
CA VAL A 495 -26.48 -27.63 2.31
C VAL A 495 -25.46 -26.55 1.91
N ALA A 496 -25.56 -26.00 0.70
CA ALA A 496 -24.68 -24.92 0.23
C ALA A 496 -24.83 -23.66 1.09
N LEU A 497 -26.07 -23.26 1.43
CA LEU A 497 -26.33 -22.08 2.25
C LEU A 497 -25.80 -22.22 3.68
N ARG A 498 -25.91 -23.43 4.27
CA ARG A 498 -25.37 -23.72 5.61
C ARG A 498 -23.83 -23.70 5.64
N ALA A 499 -23.17 -24.19 4.61
CA ALA A 499 -21.73 -24.13 4.49
C ALA A 499 -21.25 -22.66 4.36
N ALA A 500 -21.89 -21.87 3.49
CA ALA A 500 -21.57 -20.46 3.31
C ALA A 500 -21.76 -19.63 4.59
N ASN A 501 -22.87 -19.82 5.30
CA ASN A 501 -23.15 -19.09 6.56
C ASN A 501 -22.13 -19.42 7.67
N ARG A 502 -21.61 -20.65 7.73
CA ARG A 502 -20.60 -21.01 8.74
C ARG A 502 -19.30 -20.25 8.53
N HIS A 503 -18.82 -20.15 7.29
CA HIS A 503 -17.57 -19.43 6.98
C HIS A 503 -17.70 -17.93 7.25
N ALA A 504 -18.84 -17.33 6.89
CA ALA A 504 -19.11 -15.91 7.14
C ALA A 504 -19.07 -15.58 8.64
N ASN A 505 -19.69 -16.42 9.48
CA ASN A 505 -19.72 -16.21 10.93
C ASN A 505 -18.32 -16.29 11.56
N VAL A 506 -17.48 -17.25 11.14
CA VAL A 506 -16.10 -17.40 11.64
C VAL A 506 -15.26 -16.17 11.29
N ARG A 507 -15.30 -15.73 10.03
CA ARG A 507 -14.58 -14.52 9.59
C ARG A 507 -15.06 -13.26 10.31
N GLN A 508 -16.37 -13.11 10.50
CA GLN A 508 -16.91 -11.95 11.22
C GLN A 508 -16.45 -11.92 12.69
N ALA A 509 -16.35 -13.08 13.34
CA ALA A 509 -15.84 -13.17 14.70
C ALA A 509 -14.35 -12.78 14.77
N LEU A 510 -13.52 -13.29 13.86
CA LEU A 510 -12.11 -12.89 13.72
C LEU A 510 -11.97 -11.38 13.50
N GLY A 511 -12.72 -10.81 12.55
CA GLY A 511 -12.67 -9.38 12.27
C GLY A 511 -12.96 -8.50 13.49
N ARG A 512 -13.92 -8.89 14.35
CA ARG A 512 -14.19 -8.16 15.60
C ARG A 512 -13.03 -8.21 16.59
N GLN A 513 -12.34 -9.35 16.71
CA GLN A 513 -11.17 -9.50 17.57
C GLN A 513 -9.97 -8.69 17.04
N LEU A 514 -9.75 -8.71 15.73
CA LEU A 514 -8.66 -7.97 15.07
C LEU A 514 -8.84 -6.45 15.17
N VAL A 515 -10.07 -5.94 15.11
CA VAL A 515 -10.33 -4.50 15.27
C VAL A 515 -9.86 -3.99 16.62
N GLY A 516 -10.04 -4.77 17.69
CA GLY A 516 -9.62 -4.42 19.05
C GLY A 516 -8.13 -4.58 19.34
N ALA A 517 -7.34 -5.17 18.42
CA ALA A 517 -5.91 -5.35 18.60
C ALA A 517 -5.13 -4.08 18.24
N THR A 518 -4.28 -3.63 19.19
CA THR A 518 -3.47 -2.40 19.03
C THR A 518 -2.03 -2.66 18.60
N ASP A 519 -1.54 -3.88 18.79
CA ASP A 519 -0.16 -4.28 18.47
C ASP A 519 -0.11 -5.62 17.71
N ASN A 520 1.06 -5.93 17.15
CA ASN A 520 1.28 -7.15 16.36
C ASN A 520 1.15 -8.43 17.20
N ALA A 521 1.47 -8.38 18.50
CA ALA A 521 1.35 -9.52 19.40
C ALA A 521 -0.12 -9.91 19.65
N GLN A 522 -0.99 -8.92 19.84
CA GLN A 522 -2.43 -9.09 19.98
C GLN A 522 -3.07 -9.59 18.68
N VAL A 523 -2.64 -9.06 17.53
CA VAL A 523 -3.07 -9.55 16.20
C VAL A 523 -2.66 -11.01 16.01
N ALA A 524 -1.41 -11.36 16.32
CA ALA A 524 -0.92 -12.73 16.24
C ALA A 524 -1.71 -13.67 17.18
N HIS A 525 -2.02 -13.23 18.40
CA HIS A 525 -2.81 -14.00 19.35
C HIS A 525 -4.26 -14.22 18.89
N ALA A 526 -4.95 -13.17 18.46
CA ALA A 526 -6.32 -13.26 17.95
C ALA A 526 -6.40 -14.15 16.69
N GLY A 527 -5.45 -13.97 15.76
CA GLY A 527 -5.35 -14.79 14.56
C GLY A 527 -5.13 -16.27 14.88
N ARG A 528 -4.22 -16.58 15.80
CA ARG A 528 -3.95 -17.97 16.24
C ARG A 528 -5.19 -18.62 16.86
N VAL A 529 -5.84 -17.96 17.82
CA VAL A 529 -7.03 -18.49 18.50
C VAL A 529 -8.16 -18.75 17.51
N ALA A 530 -8.40 -17.82 16.59
CA ALA A 530 -9.44 -17.99 15.58
C ALA A 530 -9.14 -19.14 14.61
N LEU A 531 -7.89 -19.27 14.15
CA LEU A 531 -7.47 -20.36 13.28
C LEU A 531 -7.64 -21.73 13.95
N GLU A 532 -7.29 -21.85 15.22
CA GLU A 532 -7.50 -23.05 16.02
C GLU A 532 -8.98 -23.44 16.12
N GLN A 533 -9.84 -22.48 16.45
CA GLN A 533 -11.28 -22.74 16.60
C GLN A 533 -11.95 -23.07 15.26
N ALA A 534 -11.49 -22.46 14.17
CA ALA A 534 -12.06 -22.65 12.85
C ALA A 534 -11.69 -24.01 12.22
N LEU A 535 -10.47 -24.47 12.48
CA LEU A 535 -9.87 -25.62 11.79
C LEU A 535 -9.63 -26.82 12.73
N ASP A 536 -9.94 -26.68 14.02
CA ASP A 536 -9.76 -27.73 15.04
C ASP A 536 -8.35 -28.32 15.02
N SER A 537 -7.35 -27.45 14.84
CA SER A 537 -5.95 -27.82 14.67
C SER A 537 -5.05 -26.78 15.35
N PRO A 538 -3.95 -27.18 16.03
CA PRO A 538 -3.03 -26.25 16.64
C PRO A 538 -2.48 -25.25 15.62
N ALA A 539 -2.52 -23.96 15.96
CA ALA A 539 -2.01 -22.90 15.11
C ALA A 539 -0.82 -22.20 15.74
N TRP A 540 -0.04 -21.57 14.88
CA TRP A 540 1.12 -20.76 15.23
C TRP A 540 1.12 -19.54 14.32
N VAL A 541 1.33 -18.35 14.85
CA VAL A 541 1.33 -17.11 14.04
C VAL A 541 2.50 -16.27 14.44
N ARG A 542 3.28 -15.82 13.45
CA ARG A 542 4.40 -14.89 13.65
C ARG A 542 4.23 -13.66 12.76
N ILE A 543 4.27 -12.48 13.35
CA ILE A 543 4.21 -11.20 12.65
C ILE A 543 5.44 -10.41 13.08
N ALA A 544 6.30 -10.05 12.14
CA ALA A 544 7.64 -9.52 12.47
C ALA A 544 8.37 -10.42 13.50
N GLN A 545 8.67 -9.90 14.69
CA GLN A 545 9.30 -10.63 15.80
C GLN A 545 8.28 -11.24 16.78
N ASP A 546 7.04 -10.76 16.76
CA ASP A 546 6.00 -11.22 17.68
C ASP A 546 5.47 -12.58 17.26
N THR A 547 5.54 -13.54 18.16
CA THR A 547 5.13 -14.92 17.91
C THR A 547 4.07 -15.35 18.90
N SER A 548 2.95 -15.86 18.39
CA SER A 548 1.91 -16.51 19.17
C SER A 548 1.91 -18.01 18.92
N THR A 549 1.94 -18.81 19.99
CA THR A 549 1.96 -20.27 19.94
C THR A 549 0.92 -20.88 20.88
N SER A 550 0.44 -22.07 20.53
CA SER A 550 -0.50 -22.84 21.36
C SER A 550 0.24 -23.82 22.26
N GLY A 551 0.36 -23.50 23.55
CA GLY A 551 0.98 -24.40 24.53
C GLY A 551 2.38 -24.87 24.11
N SER A 552 2.65 -26.18 24.22
CA SER A 552 3.94 -26.81 23.86
C SER A 552 4.09 -27.17 22.37
N ALA A 553 3.11 -26.85 21.53
CA ALA A 553 3.13 -27.19 20.10
C ALA A 553 3.82 -26.09 19.28
N ALA A 554 5.10 -25.83 19.56
CA ALA A 554 5.92 -24.96 18.73
C ALA A 554 6.43 -25.71 17.48
N PRO A 555 6.58 -25.03 16.31
CA PRO A 555 7.23 -25.62 15.15
C PRO A 555 8.68 -26.04 15.46
N GLY A 556 9.11 -27.20 14.95
CA GLY A 556 10.52 -27.63 15.07
C GLY A 556 11.45 -26.87 14.13
N ALA A 557 12.75 -27.15 14.16
CA ALA A 557 13.74 -26.46 13.32
C ALA A 557 13.45 -26.59 11.80
N THR A 558 13.03 -27.79 11.35
CA THR A 558 12.64 -28.02 9.96
C THR A 558 11.36 -27.27 9.57
N ASP A 559 10.42 -27.14 10.51
CA ASP A 559 9.16 -26.42 10.28
C ASP A 559 9.41 -24.91 10.25
N LEU A 560 10.28 -24.38 11.12
CA LEU A 560 10.69 -22.97 11.10
C LEU A 560 11.37 -22.59 9.78
N ALA A 561 12.20 -23.48 9.22
CA ALA A 561 12.77 -23.26 7.89
C ALA A 561 11.69 -23.16 6.79
N ALA A 562 10.61 -23.93 6.90
CA ALA A 562 9.46 -23.83 6.00
C ALA A 562 8.65 -22.54 6.21
N ALA A 563 8.48 -22.11 7.47
CA ALA A 563 7.84 -20.85 7.81
C ALA A 563 8.62 -19.65 7.23
N ASP A 564 9.95 -19.65 7.37
CA ASP A 564 10.83 -18.59 6.84
C ASP A 564 10.91 -18.60 5.31
N TRP A 565 10.82 -19.78 4.70
CA TRP A 565 10.71 -19.88 3.25
C TRP A 565 9.40 -19.25 2.76
N ALA A 566 8.28 -19.58 3.41
CA ALA A 566 6.95 -19.05 3.07
C ALA A 566 6.91 -17.53 3.20
N LEU A 567 7.46 -16.99 4.29
CA LEU A 567 7.58 -15.54 4.51
C LEU A 567 8.35 -14.84 3.39
N ARG A 568 9.51 -15.39 2.98
CA ARG A 568 10.39 -14.75 1.98
C ARG A 568 9.86 -14.81 0.55
N HIS A 569 9.16 -15.88 0.18
CA HIS A 569 8.73 -16.11 -1.20
C HIS A 569 7.25 -15.77 -1.42
N GLY A 570 6.53 -15.41 -0.37
CA GLY A 570 5.10 -15.10 -0.42
C GLY A 570 4.24 -16.28 -0.89
N GLN A 571 4.70 -17.52 -0.68
CA GLN A 571 4.01 -18.74 -1.10
C GLN A 571 3.81 -19.71 0.06
N PRO A 572 2.70 -20.48 0.09
CA PRO A 572 2.49 -21.51 1.10
C PRO A 572 3.57 -22.59 1.04
N ALA A 573 3.98 -23.10 2.21
CA ALA A 573 5.02 -24.12 2.34
C ALA A 573 4.68 -25.17 3.39
N GLY A 574 5.43 -26.26 3.39
CA GLY A 574 5.27 -27.34 4.35
C GLY A 574 4.28 -28.39 3.88
N ARG A 575 3.60 -29.03 4.83
CA ARG A 575 2.69 -30.14 4.58
C ARG A 575 1.58 -29.75 3.58
N PHE A 576 1.25 -30.67 2.66
CA PHE A 576 0.28 -30.46 1.56
C PHE A 576 0.69 -29.43 0.49
N THR A 577 1.97 -29.06 0.44
CA THR A 577 2.54 -28.24 -0.63
C THR A 577 3.67 -28.98 -1.36
N ASP A 578 4.05 -28.49 -2.54
CA ASP A 578 5.20 -29.02 -3.29
C ASP A 578 6.56 -28.51 -2.73
N THR A 579 6.52 -27.60 -1.77
CA THR A 579 7.71 -26.92 -1.22
C THR A 579 7.91 -27.26 0.24
N LEU A 580 9.04 -27.89 0.58
CA LEU A 580 9.36 -28.32 1.95
C LEU A 580 8.29 -29.24 2.57
N ALA A 581 7.72 -30.13 1.74
CA ALA A 581 6.63 -31.05 2.09
C ALA A 581 6.90 -32.00 3.28
N GLY A 582 8.15 -32.09 3.73
CA GLY A 582 8.56 -32.89 4.89
C GLY A 582 8.29 -32.26 6.25
N ALA A 583 7.83 -31.00 6.29
CA ALA A 583 7.37 -30.34 7.52
C ALA A 583 6.04 -30.95 8.00
N ASP A 584 5.82 -31.00 9.32
CA ASP A 584 4.56 -31.48 9.90
C ASP A 584 3.47 -30.37 9.92
N TRP A 585 3.87 -29.13 9.61
CA TRP A 585 3.04 -27.93 9.58
C TRP A 585 2.76 -27.47 8.15
N TRP A 586 1.59 -26.87 7.94
CA TRP A 586 1.27 -26.11 6.73
C TRP A 586 1.36 -24.61 7.04
N PHE A 587 2.25 -23.91 6.33
CA PHE A 587 2.50 -22.48 6.51
C PHE A 587 1.88 -21.65 5.39
N LEU A 588 1.19 -20.59 5.81
CA LEU A 588 0.53 -19.59 4.99
C LEU A 588 1.24 -18.24 5.21
N PRO A 589 1.76 -17.60 4.16
CA PRO A 589 2.33 -16.27 4.29
C PRO A 589 1.21 -15.25 4.57
N LEU A 590 1.50 -14.28 5.44
CA LEU A 590 0.69 -13.09 5.64
C LEU A 590 1.26 -12.02 4.70
N LEU A 591 0.51 -11.67 3.65
CA LEU A 591 0.98 -10.78 2.58
C LEU A 591 0.44 -9.36 2.75
N ASP A 592 1.22 -8.37 2.35
CA ASP A 592 0.73 -7.01 2.13
C ASP A 592 0.03 -6.87 0.76
N GLY A 593 -0.49 -5.68 0.46
CA GLY A 593 -1.16 -5.39 -0.82
C GLY A 593 -0.26 -5.49 -2.06
N GLU A 594 1.06 -5.56 -1.89
CA GLU A 594 2.06 -5.66 -2.96
C GLU A 594 2.64 -7.08 -3.10
N GLY A 595 2.24 -8.01 -2.23
CA GLY A 595 2.67 -9.41 -2.24
C GLY A 595 3.93 -9.70 -1.42
N HIS A 596 4.38 -8.79 -0.57
CA HIS A 596 5.49 -9.05 0.36
C HIS A 596 5.00 -9.70 1.65
N GLY A 597 5.76 -10.67 2.15
CA GLY A 597 5.45 -11.35 3.41
C GLY A 597 5.77 -10.50 4.64
N ILE A 598 4.75 -10.12 5.40
CA ILE A 598 4.86 -9.39 6.69
C ILE A 598 4.80 -10.32 7.91
N GLY A 599 4.37 -11.56 7.71
CA GLY A 599 4.28 -12.58 8.73
C GLY A 599 3.94 -13.94 8.15
N VAL A 600 3.71 -14.92 9.01
CA VAL A 600 3.40 -16.29 8.62
C VAL A 600 2.46 -16.92 9.65
N ALA A 601 1.43 -17.61 9.18
CA ALA A 601 0.55 -18.44 9.98
C ALA A 601 0.80 -19.92 9.65
N GLY A 602 0.96 -20.75 10.66
CA GLY A 602 1.17 -22.19 10.57
C GLY A 602 0.01 -22.96 11.20
N LEU A 603 -0.37 -24.07 10.58
CA LEU A 603 -1.34 -25.03 11.10
C LEU A 603 -0.70 -26.41 11.21
N ARG A 604 -0.73 -27.01 12.40
CA ARG A 604 -0.24 -28.37 12.61
C ARG A 604 -1.32 -29.36 12.23
N LEU A 605 -1.08 -30.11 11.17
CA LEU A 605 -2.06 -31.03 10.62
C LEU A 605 -1.68 -32.46 10.98
N ASP A 606 -2.61 -33.20 11.57
CA ASP A 606 -2.35 -34.53 12.10
C ASP A 606 -2.02 -35.55 10.98
N ARG A 607 -1.18 -36.55 11.28
CA ARG A 607 -0.68 -37.52 10.28
C ARG A 607 -1.78 -38.39 9.66
N GLN A 608 -2.92 -38.48 10.32
CA GLN A 608 -4.07 -39.29 9.90
C GLN A 608 -4.86 -38.66 8.76
N TYR A 609 -4.74 -37.36 8.51
CA TYR A 609 -5.41 -36.70 7.38
C TYR A 609 -4.54 -36.78 6.12
N PRO A 610 -4.99 -37.45 5.05
CA PRO A 610 -4.21 -37.54 3.82
C PRO A 610 -4.17 -36.22 3.06
N ARG A 611 -5.16 -35.31 3.26
CA ARG A 611 -5.28 -33.99 2.62
C ARG A 611 -6.15 -33.04 3.44
N LEU A 612 -5.92 -31.74 3.27
CA LEU A 612 -6.83 -30.68 3.73
C LEU A 612 -8.02 -30.53 2.76
N ALA A 613 -9.25 -30.39 3.28
CA ALA A 613 -10.42 -30.15 2.41
C ALA A 613 -10.31 -28.77 1.72
N PRO A 614 -10.74 -28.62 0.45
CA PRO A 614 -10.66 -27.34 -0.27
C PRO A 614 -11.36 -26.18 0.45
N GLU A 615 -12.46 -26.47 1.14
CA GLU A 615 -13.22 -25.49 1.92
C GLU A 615 -12.44 -25.00 3.16
N GLN A 616 -11.72 -25.89 3.84
CA GLN A 616 -10.86 -25.54 4.97
C GLN A 616 -9.63 -24.75 4.52
N ARG A 617 -9.06 -25.13 3.37
CA ARG A 617 -7.96 -24.41 2.74
C ARG A 617 -8.34 -22.96 2.44
N GLN A 618 -9.46 -22.77 1.75
CA GLN A 618 -9.94 -21.45 1.36
C GLN A 618 -10.28 -20.59 2.59
N LEU A 619 -10.85 -21.20 3.64
CA LEU A 619 -11.11 -20.49 4.90
C LEU A 619 -9.81 -20.04 5.58
N ALA A 620 -8.80 -20.92 5.65
CA ALA A 620 -7.50 -20.61 6.25
C ALA A 620 -6.76 -19.50 5.49
N GLU A 621 -6.73 -19.57 4.15
CA GLU A 621 -6.16 -18.53 3.28
C GLU A 621 -6.88 -17.18 3.50
N ALA A 622 -8.21 -17.18 3.51
CA ALA A 622 -8.98 -15.95 3.75
C ALA A 622 -8.82 -15.37 5.16
N MET A 623 -8.60 -16.21 6.17
CA MET A 623 -8.30 -15.75 7.54
C MET A 623 -6.87 -15.21 7.65
N ALA A 624 -5.91 -15.81 6.95
CA ALA A 624 -4.55 -15.31 6.85
C ALA A 624 -4.53 -13.89 6.23
N ASP A 625 -5.32 -13.66 5.18
CA ASP A 625 -5.48 -12.31 4.60
C ASP A 625 -6.05 -11.31 5.62
N ASP A 626 -7.10 -11.67 6.36
CA ASP A 626 -7.68 -10.78 7.38
C ASP A 626 -6.66 -10.44 8.49
N ILE A 627 -5.86 -11.42 8.92
CA ILE A 627 -4.78 -11.24 9.91
C ILE A 627 -3.68 -10.33 9.35
N ALA A 628 -3.30 -10.52 8.08
CA ALA A 628 -2.29 -9.72 7.41
C ALA A 628 -2.71 -8.25 7.32
N GLN A 629 -3.97 -7.98 6.95
CA GLN A 629 -4.51 -6.62 6.90
C GLN A 629 -4.50 -5.93 8.27
N ALA A 630 -4.84 -6.67 9.33
CA ALA A 630 -4.79 -6.13 10.69
C ALA A 630 -3.34 -5.83 11.14
N ALA A 631 -2.39 -6.70 10.81
CA ALA A 631 -0.97 -6.52 11.09
C ALA A 631 -0.35 -5.34 10.33
N LEU A 632 -0.76 -5.15 9.07
CA LEU A 632 -0.34 -4.01 8.26
C LEU A 632 -0.87 -2.71 8.87
N ARG A 633 -2.13 -2.69 9.32
CA ARG A 633 -2.73 -1.53 9.99
C ARG A 633 -1.95 -1.15 11.25
N THR A 634 -1.64 -2.10 12.13
CA THR A 634 -0.89 -1.82 13.37
C THR A 634 0.51 -1.29 13.09
N ARG A 635 1.21 -1.86 12.09
CA ARG A 635 2.51 -1.35 11.63
C ARG A 635 2.42 0.08 11.09
N LEU A 636 1.47 0.36 10.20
CA LEU A 636 1.31 1.69 9.61
C LEU A 636 1.00 2.76 10.66
N VAL A 637 0.21 2.43 11.69
CA VAL A 637 -0.05 3.34 12.80
C VAL A 637 1.23 3.63 13.60
N ALA A 638 2.03 2.61 13.91
CA ALA A 638 3.31 2.81 14.59
C ALA A 638 4.33 3.61 13.76
N ASP A 639 4.41 3.34 12.45
CA ASP A 639 5.28 4.08 11.53
C ASP A 639 4.86 5.56 11.43
N LEU A 640 3.56 5.86 11.44
CA LEU A 640 3.05 7.23 11.48
C LEU A 640 3.40 7.95 12.79
N GLU A 641 3.25 7.29 13.94
CA GLU A 641 3.59 7.87 15.24
C GLU A 641 5.09 8.23 15.31
N THR A 642 5.97 7.33 14.85
CA THR A 642 7.41 7.60 14.81
C THR A 642 7.79 8.73 13.84
N ALA A 643 7.16 8.80 12.67
CA ALA A 643 7.36 9.89 11.72
C ALA A 643 6.87 11.23 12.26
N HIS A 644 5.76 11.25 13.00
CA HIS A 644 5.27 12.44 13.68
C HIS A 644 6.26 12.96 14.74
N LEU A 645 6.78 12.07 15.58
CA LEU A 645 7.80 12.44 16.59
C LEU A 645 9.07 13.00 15.94
N HIS A 646 9.52 12.42 14.83
CA HIS A 646 10.71 12.89 14.11
C HIS A 646 10.50 14.28 13.49
N ASN A 647 9.36 14.50 12.84
CA ASN A 647 9.03 15.80 12.25
C ASN A 647 8.91 16.92 13.31
N GLU A 648 8.32 16.62 14.47
CA GLU A 648 8.22 17.59 15.55
C GLU A 648 9.61 17.96 16.11
N THR A 649 10.49 16.96 16.23
CA THR A 649 11.88 17.17 16.64
C THR A 649 12.63 18.06 15.66
N GLU A 650 12.49 17.86 14.35
CA GLU A 650 13.17 18.70 13.36
C GLU A 650 12.59 20.11 13.23
N ARG A 651 11.29 20.26 13.45
CA ARG A 651 10.64 21.57 13.52
C ARG A 651 11.16 22.38 14.71
N LEU A 652 11.27 21.74 15.88
CA LEU A 652 11.87 22.34 17.08
C LEU A 652 13.33 22.70 16.82
N ARG A 653 14.14 21.81 16.24
CA ARG A 653 15.54 22.07 15.89
C ARG A 653 15.69 23.29 14.97
N SER A 654 14.84 23.39 13.95
CA SER A 654 14.86 24.50 13.00
C SER A 654 14.49 25.83 13.66
N ALA A 655 13.48 25.83 14.54
CA ALA A 655 13.09 27.01 15.31
C ALA A 655 14.20 27.48 16.27
N LEU A 656 14.88 26.53 16.93
CA LEU A 656 16.03 26.80 17.82
C LEU A 656 17.18 27.47 17.06
N LEU A 657 17.59 26.91 15.91
CA LEU A 657 18.70 27.44 15.11
C LEU A 657 18.42 28.87 14.60
N SER A 658 17.17 29.15 14.23
CA SER A 658 16.76 30.47 13.77
C SER A 658 16.81 31.53 14.89
N SER A 659 16.34 31.18 16.10
CA SER A 659 16.36 32.11 17.26
C SER A 659 17.79 32.41 17.71
N VAL A 660 18.63 31.38 17.80
CA VAL A 660 20.03 31.52 18.24
C VAL A 660 20.82 32.43 17.29
N SER A 661 20.60 32.30 15.98
CA SER A 661 21.26 33.14 14.98
C SER A 661 20.92 34.63 15.14
N HIS A 662 19.70 34.95 15.60
CA HIS A 662 19.27 36.33 15.85
C HIS A 662 19.91 36.88 17.14
N ASP A 663 19.93 36.09 18.20
CA ASP A 663 20.41 36.51 19.52
C ASP A 663 21.94 36.63 19.61
N LEU A 664 22.69 35.93 18.75
CA LEU A 664 24.13 36.13 18.60
C LEU A 664 24.48 37.37 17.75
N ARG A 665 23.62 37.75 16.79
CA ARG A 665 23.89 38.85 15.85
C ARG A 665 23.82 40.22 16.52
N SER A 666 22.88 40.41 17.43
CA SER A 666 22.68 41.70 18.14
C SER A 666 23.88 42.15 18.99
N PRO A 667 24.42 41.34 19.93
CA PRO A 667 25.60 41.71 20.72
C PRO A 667 26.85 41.88 19.83
N LEU A 668 27.00 41.04 18.80
CA LEU A 668 28.10 41.16 17.84
C LEU A 668 28.04 42.48 17.06
N ALA A 669 26.86 42.90 16.61
CA ALA A 669 26.68 44.17 15.92
C ALA A 669 26.99 45.37 16.84
N ALA A 670 26.60 45.31 18.12
CA ALA A 670 26.90 46.34 19.11
C ALA A 670 28.41 46.44 19.40
N MET A 671 29.10 45.31 19.52
CA MET A 671 30.57 45.26 19.67
C MET A 671 31.28 45.85 18.44
N ILE A 672 30.87 45.45 17.23
CA ILE A 672 31.46 45.95 15.98
C ILE A 672 31.23 47.46 15.85
N GLY A 673 30.01 47.95 16.09
CA GLY A 673 29.70 49.38 16.02
C GLY A 673 30.46 50.22 17.04
N SER A 674 30.64 49.70 18.26
CA SER A 674 31.41 50.37 19.31
C SER A 674 32.91 50.38 19.01
N ALA A 675 33.45 49.28 18.46
CA ALA A 675 34.85 49.17 18.04
C ALA A 675 35.16 50.05 16.82
N ASP A 676 34.25 50.12 15.84
CA ASP A 676 34.37 50.97 14.65
C ASP A 676 34.31 52.46 15.02
N SER A 677 33.44 52.83 15.96
CA SER A 677 33.35 54.19 16.50
C SER A 677 34.64 54.60 17.23
N LEU A 678 35.21 53.68 18.03
CA LEU A 678 36.52 53.88 18.65
C LEU A 678 37.63 54.00 17.61
N SER A 679 37.64 53.16 16.58
CA SER A 679 38.66 53.21 15.52
C SER A 679 38.61 54.50 14.70
N SER A 680 37.40 54.98 14.39
CA SER A 680 37.19 56.09 13.46
C SER A 680 37.20 57.46 14.15
N TYR A 681 36.78 57.55 15.41
CA TYR A 681 36.56 58.82 16.10
C TYR A 681 37.30 58.98 17.43
N ALA A 682 38.16 58.04 17.85
CA ALA A 682 38.84 58.09 19.16
C ALA A 682 39.57 59.41 19.45
N GLU A 683 40.17 60.07 18.45
CA GLU A 683 40.87 61.35 18.65
C GLU A 683 39.93 62.53 18.90
N ALA A 684 38.68 62.45 18.42
CA ALA A 684 37.65 63.48 18.58
C ALA A 684 36.74 63.26 19.81
N MET A 685 36.89 62.13 20.51
CA MET A 685 36.06 61.73 21.65
C MET A 685 36.74 62.02 22.98
N ASP A 686 35.95 62.41 23.97
CA ASP A 686 36.46 62.60 25.33
C ASP A 686 36.81 61.25 26.00
N ALA A 687 37.51 61.31 27.13
CA ALA A 687 37.96 60.12 27.85
C ALA A 687 36.81 59.32 28.51
N SER A 688 35.62 59.90 28.63
CA SER A 688 34.44 59.27 29.22
C SER A 688 33.67 58.45 28.17
N ASP A 689 33.47 59.01 26.99
CA ASP A 689 32.84 58.36 25.84
C ASP A 689 33.66 57.16 25.37
N ARG A 690 34.98 57.31 25.37
CA ARG A 690 35.91 56.22 25.02
C ARG A 690 35.82 55.05 26.01
N ARG A 691 35.64 55.35 27.29
CA ARG A 691 35.40 54.32 28.33
C ARG A 691 34.04 53.67 28.17
N ALA A 692 32.99 54.44 27.86
CA ALA A 692 31.65 53.90 27.67
C ALA A 692 31.58 52.91 26.49
N LEU A 693 32.25 53.21 25.37
CA LEU A 693 32.32 52.29 24.22
C LEU A 693 33.15 51.03 24.51
N LEU A 694 34.27 51.16 25.25
CA LEU A 694 35.04 50.00 25.69
C LEU A 694 34.25 49.12 26.66
N ASP A 695 33.50 49.72 27.59
CA ASP A 695 32.64 49.02 28.53
C ASP A 695 31.51 48.28 27.79
N THR A 696 30.93 48.91 26.77
CA THR A 696 29.92 48.27 25.89
C THR A 696 30.49 47.04 25.19
N ILE A 697 31.73 47.09 24.69
CA ILE A 697 32.38 45.93 24.04
C ILE A 697 32.60 44.79 25.05
N VAL A 698 33.06 45.10 26.26
CA VAL A 698 33.32 44.10 27.31
C VAL A 698 32.01 43.45 27.75
N VAL A 699 30.98 44.24 28.06
CA VAL A 699 29.68 43.75 28.52
C VAL A 699 28.98 42.89 27.46
N GLU A 700 28.97 43.32 26.20
CA GLU A 700 28.37 42.54 25.12
C GLU A 700 29.21 41.28 24.80
N GLY A 701 30.54 41.32 24.99
CA GLY A 701 31.43 40.17 24.88
C GLY A 701 31.12 39.09 25.91
N GLU A 702 30.99 39.48 27.18
CA GLU A 702 30.58 38.60 28.27
C GLU A 702 29.14 38.07 28.08
N ARG A 703 28.27 38.85 27.46
CA ARG A 703 26.91 38.42 27.10
C ARG A 703 26.92 37.36 26.00
N LEU A 704 27.73 37.56 24.95
CA LEU A 704 27.88 36.61 23.84
C LEU A 704 28.48 35.28 24.31
N ASP A 705 29.51 35.31 25.16
CA ASP A 705 30.12 34.12 25.74
C ASP A 705 29.09 33.28 26.52
N ARG A 706 28.23 33.96 27.29
CA ARG A 706 27.11 33.32 28.02
C ARG A 706 26.10 32.66 27.07
N TYR A 707 25.78 33.29 25.93
CA TYR A 707 24.89 32.71 24.93
C TYR A 707 25.49 31.48 24.24
N ILE A 708 26.78 31.52 23.92
CA ILE A 708 27.50 30.38 23.34
C ILE A 708 27.53 29.22 24.34
N GLN A 709 27.81 29.49 25.62
CA GLN A 709 27.84 28.46 26.64
C GLN A 709 26.47 27.82 26.86
N ASN A 710 25.40 28.63 26.94
CA ASN A 710 24.02 28.12 27.06
C ASN A 710 23.60 27.29 25.83
N LEU A 711 24.05 27.65 24.63
CA LEU A 711 23.81 26.88 23.41
C LEU A 711 24.55 25.54 23.43
N LEU A 712 25.82 25.55 23.84
CA LEU A 712 26.63 24.34 23.97
C LEU A 712 26.04 23.38 25.00
N ASP A 713 25.57 23.89 26.13
CA ASP A 713 24.88 23.11 27.15
C ASP A 713 23.57 22.50 26.61
N MET A 714 22.82 23.23 25.77
CA MET A 714 21.60 22.73 25.12
C MET A 714 21.86 21.66 24.05
N THR A 715 22.89 21.83 23.22
CA THR A 715 23.25 20.83 22.19
C THR A 715 23.70 19.50 22.81
N ARG A 716 24.32 19.54 23.99
CA ARG A 716 24.65 18.35 24.79
C ARG A 716 23.42 17.67 25.41
N LEU A 717 22.31 18.40 25.60
CA LEU A 717 21.03 17.85 26.05
C LEU A 717 20.23 17.21 24.90
N GLY A 718 20.36 17.72 23.67
CA GLY A 718 19.53 17.32 22.51
C GLY A 718 20.11 16.26 21.56
N HIS A 719 21.39 15.88 21.67
CA HIS A 719 22.00 14.82 20.87
C HIS A 719 22.57 13.73 21.78
N ASP A 720 22.06 12.50 21.63
CA ASP A 720 22.48 11.27 22.30
C ASP A 720 22.74 11.39 23.81
N GLY A 721 21.71 11.05 24.59
CA GLY A 721 21.72 10.81 26.04
C GLY A 721 22.96 11.29 26.79
N LEU A 722 22.85 12.43 27.46
CA LEU A 722 23.84 13.01 28.37
C LEU A 722 24.60 11.92 29.15
N LYS A 723 25.87 11.68 28.78
CA LYS A 723 26.73 10.74 29.50
C LYS A 723 27.12 11.38 30.84
N LEU A 724 26.30 11.13 31.87
CA LEU A 724 26.48 11.69 33.20
C LEU A 724 27.71 11.07 33.88
N ASN A 725 28.80 11.84 33.96
CA ASN A 725 29.95 11.51 34.79
C ASN A 725 29.62 11.85 36.25
N ARG A 726 29.12 10.86 36.99
CA ARG A 726 28.70 11.03 38.40
C ARG A 726 29.87 10.78 39.35
N ASP A 727 29.93 11.57 40.41
CA ASP A 727 30.88 11.42 41.51
C ASP A 727 30.19 11.72 42.86
N TRP A 728 30.81 11.29 43.96
CA TRP A 728 30.36 11.64 45.30
C TRP A 728 30.77 13.07 45.63
N ILE A 729 29.81 13.92 45.98
CA ILE A 729 30.08 15.30 46.39
C ILE A 729 29.25 15.71 47.60
N GLY A 730 29.86 16.50 48.49
CA GLY A 730 29.18 17.11 49.62
C GLY A 730 28.21 18.20 49.17
N VAL A 731 27.01 18.24 49.78
CA VAL A 731 25.99 19.25 49.45
C VAL A 731 26.46 20.67 49.80
N ASP A 732 27.22 20.80 50.88
CA ASP A 732 27.88 22.03 51.33
C ASP A 732 28.93 22.53 50.33
N GLU A 733 29.74 21.62 49.79
CA GLU A 733 30.74 21.93 48.76
C GLU A 733 30.08 22.42 47.47
N LEU A 734 28.99 21.77 47.07
CA LEU A 734 28.27 22.05 45.84
C LEU A 734 27.56 23.42 45.91
N ILE A 735 26.80 23.69 46.99
CA ILE A 735 26.16 24.99 47.21
C ILE A 735 27.22 26.08 47.43
N GLY A 736 28.29 25.79 48.18
CA GLY A 736 29.38 26.73 48.42
C GLY A 736 30.13 27.12 47.14
N SER A 737 30.33 26.18 46.22
CA SER A 737 30.94 26.45 44.90
C SER A 737 30.08 27.41 44.08
N ALA A 738 28.79 27.11 43.97
CA ALA A 738 27.84 27.93 43.22
C ALA A 738 27.66 29.33 43.84
N ALA A 739 27.67 29.44 45.19
CA ALA A 739 27.63 30.71 45.91
C ALA A 739 28.87 31.59 45.64
N ARG A 740 30.09 31.02 45.75
CA ARG A 740 31.34 31.74 45.42
C ARG A 740 31.38 32.19 43.96
N ARG A 741 30.79 31.39 43.06
CA ARG A 741 30.66 31.75 41.65
C ARG A 741 29.71 32.93 41.48
N LEU A 742 28.52 32.92 42.11
CA LEU A 742 27.60 34.05 42.07
C LEU A 742 28.23 35.33 42.60
N GLN A 743 28.94 35.26 43.73
CA GLN A 743 29.55 36.42 44.36
C GLN A 743 30.67 37.07 43.52
N ARG A 744 31.29 36.31 42.59
CA ARG A 744 32.22 36.86 41.60
C ARG A 744 31.51 37.67 40.50
N TYR A 745 30.32 37.22 40.08
CA TYR A 745 29.53 37.88 39.03
C TYR A 745 28.61 38.99 39.55
N GLN A 746 28.18 38.90 40.80
CA GLN A 746 27.37 39.91 41.49
C GLN A 746 27.96 40.16 42.89
N PRO A 747 28.97 41.05 43.00
CA PRO A 747 29.64 41.33 44.27
C PRO A 747 28.70 41.85 45.36
N ASP A 748 27.64 42.57 44.94
CA ASP A 748 26.65 43.19 45.83
C ASP A 748 25.54 42.20 46.26
N ALA A 749 25.53 40.97 45.75
CA ALA A 749 24.53 39.97 46.11
C ALA A 749 24.78 39.45 47.52
N LEU A 750 23.80 39.66 48.41
CA LEU A 750 23.81 39.11 49.76
C LEU A 750 23.25 37.69 49.74
N LEU A 751 23.98 36.74 50.32
CA LEU A 751 23.59 35.33 50.40
C LEU A 751 23.51 34.86 51.85
N LYS A 752 22.46 34.13 52.19
CA LYS A 752 22.30 33.47 53.48
C LYS A 752 22.17 31.96 53.27
N LEU A 753 23.20 31.21 53.65
CA LEU A 753 23.22 29.75 53.52
C LEU A 753 22.81 29.09 54.83
N ASP A 754 21.82 28.20 54.78
CA ASP A 754 21.34 27.39 55.90
C ASP A 754 21.40 25.90 55.50
N ILE A 755 22.58 25.30 55.75
CA ILE A 755 22.93 23.94 55.35
C ILE A 755 23.31 23.16 56.63
N PRO A 756 22.58 22.10 57.00
CA PRO A 756 22.92 21.24 58.13
C PRO A 756 24.25 20.51 57.89
N HIS A 757 25.06 20.35 58.95
CA HIS A 757 26.37 19.70 58.87
C HIS A 757 26.32 18.17 58.72
N ASP A 758 25.13 17.57 58.83
CA ASP A 758 24.88 16.12 58.84
C ASP A 758 24.29 15.58 57.53
N LEU A 759 24.27 16.38 56.46
CA LEU A 759 23.78 15.93 55.15
C LEU A 759 24.75 14.92 54.51
N PRO A 760 24.26 13.77 54.01
CA PRO A 760 25.11 12.80 53.33
C PRO A 760 25.59 13.34 51.97
N PRO A 761 26.76 12.88 51.47
CA PRO A 761 27.18 13.18 50.11
C PRO A 761 26.20 12.56 49.10
N ILE A 762 26.12 13.16 47.91
CA ILE A 762 25.22 12.73 46.84
C ILE A 762 26.00 12.24 45.62
N TRP A 763 25.46 11.22 44.94
CA TRP A 763 26.04 10.64 43.72
C TRP A 763 25.44 11.30 42.47
N VAL A 764 26.04 12.41 42.05
CA VAL A 764 25.54 13.24 40.93
C VAL A 764 26.70 13.69 40.05
N HIS A 765 26.43 14.27 38.89
CA HIS A 765 27.44 14.98 38.11
C HIS A 765 27.66 16.38 38.73
N PRO A 766 28.80 16.63 39.42
CA PRO A 766 28.96 17.84 40.24
C PRO A 766 28.79 19.14 39.44
N ALA A 767 29.42 19.23 38.27
CA ALA A 767 29.36 20.44 37.44
C ALA A 767 27.96 20.79 36.93
N LEU A 768 27.12 19.79 36.58
CA LEU A 768 25.78 20.04 36.06
C LEU A 768 24.83 20.49 37.17
N VAL A 769 24.93 19.90 38.35
CA VAL A 769 24.11 20.30 39.50
C VAL A 769 24.56 21.65 40.05
N GLU A 770 25.86 21.94 40.08
CA GLU A 770 26.39 23.28 40.41
C GLU A 770 25.86 24.34 39.43
N GLN A 771 25.86 24.04 38.12
CA GLN A 771 25.34 24.93 37.09
C GLN A 771 23.84 25.20 37.26
N ALA A 772 23.05 24.15 37.57
CA ALA A 772 21.62 24.31 37.86
C ALA A 772 21.39 25.22 39.09
N LEU A 773 22.16 25.02 40.16
CA LEU A 773 22.09 25.86 41.36
C LEU A 773 22.51 27.30 41.08
N PHE A 774 23.59 27.50 40.32
CA PHE A 774 24.05 28.82 39.92
C PHE A 774 22.96 29.57 39.14
N ASN A 775 22.32 28.93 38.17
CA ASN A 775 21.25 29.53 37.36
C ASN A 775 20.05 29.95 38.21
N VAL A 776 19.63 29.12 39.17
CA VAL A 776 18.52 29.46 40.07
C VAL A 776 18.91 30.61 41.01
N MET A 777 20.10 30.57 41.60
CA MET A 777 20.57 31.64 42.50
C MET A 777 20.84 32.96 41.77
N GLU A 778 21.32 32.92 40.53
CA GLU A 778 21.51 34.11 39.70
C GLU A 778 20.16 34.77 39.38
N ASN A 779 19.13 33.97 39.07
CA ASN A 779 17.78 34.49 38.89
C ASN A 779 17.24 35.11 40.20
N ALA A 780 17.35 34.40 41.32
CA ALA A 780 16.93 34.90 42.63
C ALA A 780 17.62 36.23 42.98
N ALA A 781 18.92 36.36 42.75
CA ALA A 781 19.67 37.61 42.99
C ALA A 781 19.28 38.74 42.03
N LYS A 782 19.03 38.44 40.74
CA LYS A 782 18.59 39.44 39.74
C LYS A 782 17.25 40.10 40.07
N PHE A 783 16.32 39.33 40.65
CA PHE A 783 14.96 39.76 40.94
C PHE A 783 14.75 40.19 42.40
N SER A 784 15.71 39.93 43.28
CA SER A 784 15.66 40.38 44.68
C SER A 784 15.85 41.90 44.78
N PRO A 785 15.14 42.59 45.70
CA PRO A 785 15.41 43.99 46.01
C PRO A 785 16.82 44.19 46.58
N PRO A 786 17.47 45.35 46.32
CA PRO A 786 18.81 45.63 46.82
C PRO A 786 18.83 45.65 48.36
N GLY A 787 19.84 45.01 48.96
CA GLY A 787 20.02 44.92 50.41
C GLY A 787 19.28 43.77 51.10
N ILE A 788 18.50 42.97 50.37
CA ILE A 788 17.86 41.75 50.87
C ILE A 788 18.68 40.52 50.44
N ALA A 789 18.92 39.59 51.36
CA ALA A 789 19.69 38.39 51.09
C ALA A 789 18.85 37.28 50.45
N VAL A 790 19.39 36.64 49.41
CA VAL A 790 18.83 35.39 48.87
C VAL A 790 19.17 34.26 49.85
N GLU A 791 18.15 33.56 50.32
CA GLU A 791 18.29 32.49 51.30
C GLU A 791 18.33 31.13 50.59
N VAL A 792 19.37 30.33 50.84
CA VAL A 792 19.52 28.98 50.29
C VAL A 792 19.47 27.97 51.43
N ARG A 793 18.51 27.05 51.38
CA ARG A 793 18.34 25.97 52.36
C ARG A 793 18.56 24.62 51.72
N ALA A 794 19.22 23.72 52.44
CA ALA A 794 19.26 22.31 52.10
C ALA A 794 18.69 21.48 53.25
N ARG A 795 17.78 20.54 52.95
CA ARG A 795 17.17 19.63 53.93
C ARG A 795 16.95 18.27 53.29
N LEU A 796 17.02 17.21 54.11
CA LEU A 796 16.60 15.88 53.70
C LEU A 796 15.11 15.69 54.07
N HIS A 797 14.27 15.37 53.09
CA HIS A 797 12.85 15.12 53.31
C HIS A 797 12.44 13.84 52.57
N GLY A 798 11.85 12.87 53.28
CA GLY A 798 11.37 11.63 52.66
C GLY A 798 12.44 10.74 51.99
N GLY A 799 13.73 10.94 52.29
CA GLY A 799 14.84 10.24 51.62
C GLY A 799 15.39 10.95 50.37
N GLU A 800 14.89 12.14 50.06
CA GLU A 800 15.35 12.99 48.96
C GLU A 800 16.01 14.27 49.50
N LEU A 801 17.01 14.77 48.78
CA LEU A 801 17.64 16.04 49.07
C LEU A 801 16.83 17.18 48.45
N CYS A 802 16.30 18.07 49.28
CA CYS A 802 15.61 19.28 48.86
C CYS A 802 16.53 20.49 49.04
N ILE A 803 16.81 21.20 47.95
CA ILE A 803 17.51 22.48 47.96
C ILE A 803 16.53 23.59 47.57
N GLU A 804 16.28 24.52 48.48
CA GLU A 804 15.36 25.64 48.30
C GLU A 804 16.14 26.94 48.16
N VAL A 805 15.89 27.69 47.08
CA VAL A 805 16.42 29.04 46.87
C VAL A 805 15.25 30.01 46.99
N ILE A 806 15.35 30.93 47.94
CA ILE A 806 14.26 31.83 48.34
C ILE A 806 14.70 33.28 48.09
N ASP A 807 13.91 34.01 47.30
CA ASP A 807 14.02 35.46 47.09
C ASP A 807 12.80 36.20 47.65
N GLU A 808 12.96 37.52 47.86
CA GLU A 808 11.85 38.44 48.19
C GLU A 808 11.53 39.38 47.01
N GLY A 809 11.67 38.89 45.78
CA GLY A 809 11.36 39.62 44.57
C GLY A 809 9.85 39.82 44.34
N PRO A 810 9.44 40.24 43.12
CA PRO A 810 8.03 40.49 42.79
C PRO A 810 7.15 39.22 42.79
N GLY A 811 7.75 38.03 42.86
CA GLY A 811 7.06 36.74 42.85
C GLY A 811 6.50 36.34 41.48
N ILE A 812 6.20 35.05 41.33
CA ILE A 812 5.67 34.47 40.09
C ILE A 812 4.16 34.15 40.27
N PRO A 813 3.28 34.64 39.37
CA PRO A 813 1.85 34.32 39.38
C PRO A 813 1.57 32.82 39.28
N ASP A 814 0.52 32.34 39.96
CA ASP A 814 0.15 30.92 39.98
C ASP A 814 0.00 30.32 38.56
N ALA A 815 -0.61 31.08 37.63
CA ALA A 815 -0.82 30.64 36.25
C ALA A 815 0.47 30.50 35.43
N GLU A 816 1.56 31.14 35.87
CA GLU A 816 2.82 31.20 35.13
C GLU A 816 3.89 30.26 35.71
N ARG A 817 3.73 29.79 36.97
CA ARG A 817 4.71 28.93 37.66
C ARG A 817 5.03 27.61 36.95
N ALA A 818 4.08 27.05 36.21
CA ALA A 818 4.33 25.85 35.40
C ALA A 818 5.07 26.18 34.09
N ARG A 819 4.82 27.38 33.54
CA ARG A 819 5.30 27.81 32.21
C ARG A 819 6.69 28.44 32.25
N ILE A 820 7.18 28.89 33.40
CA ILE A 820 8.55 29.43 33.53
C ILE A 820 9.65 28.40 33.22
N PHE A 821 9.31 27.12 33.16
CA PHE A 821 10.21 26.06 32.74
C PHE A 821 10.10 25.73 31.24
N ASP A 822 9.10 26.28 30.54
CA ASP A 822 8.97 26.14 29.08
C ASP A 822 10.12 26.89 28.39
N MET A 823 10.67 26.29 27.33
CA MET A 823 11.74 26.91 26.56
C MET A 823 11.31 28.29 26.02
N PHE A 824 12.14 29.31 26.25
CA PHE A 824 11.95 30.70 25.80
C PHE A 824 10.82 31.48 26.48
N TYR A 825 10.23 30.94 27.56
CA TYR A 825 9.24 31.68 28.32
C TYR A 825 9.92 32.68 29.28
N SER A 826 9.51 33.95 29.21
CA SER A 826 9.94 35.02 30.11
C SER A 826 8.73 35.86 30.51
N VAL A 827 8.63 36.22 31.80
CA VAL A 827 7.52 37.03 32.32
C VAL A 827 7.82 38.51 32.06
N GLU A 828 7.25 39.08 30.99
CA GLU A 828 7.37 40.52 30.72
C GLU A 828 6.49 41.34 31.67
N ARG A 829 7.12 42.11 32.56
CA ARG A 829 6.44 43.14 33.37
C ARG A 829 7.17 44.49 33.28
N GLY A 830 6.68 45.34 32.39
CA GLY A 830 6.96 46.78 32.38
C GLY A 830 8.24 47.24 31.69
N ASP A 831 8.24 48.53 31.30
CA ASP A 831 9.13 49.24 30.37
C ASP A 831 10.60 49.42 30.84
N ARG A 832 11.07 48.59 31.79
CA ARG A 832 12.46 48.57 32.30
C ARG A 832 13.03 47.16 32.45
N GLY A 833 12.51 46.19 31.70
CA GLY A 833 12.81 44.77 31.87
C GLY A 833 14.25 44.38 31.55
N ARG A 834 15.01 43.96 32.57
CA ARG A 834 16.26 43.19 32.43
C ARG A 834 15.95 41.92 31.61
N GLN A 835 16.36 41.88 30.34
CA GLN A 835 16.10 40.77 29.42
C GLN A 835 16.80 39.48 29.86
N GLY A 836 16.03 38.45 30.21
CA GLY A 836 16.48 37.06 30.34
C GLY A 836 16.05 36.24 29.13
N THR A 837 16.83 35.24 28.72
CA THR A 837 16.58 34.41 27.52
C THR A 837 15.46 33.38 27.64
N GLY A 838 14.87 33.22 28.83
CA GLY A 838 13.89 32.15 29.08
C GLY A 838 14.46 30.73 28.97
N LEU A 839 15.80 30.57 28.95
CA LEU A 839 16.47 29.27 28.83
C LEU A 839 17.02 28.74 30.16
N GLY A 840 17.32 29.63 31.13
CA GLY A 840 18.03 29.25 32.35
C GLY A 840 17.28 28.23 33.21
N LEU A 841 15.97 28.43 33.42
CA LEU A 841 15.14 27.53 34.24
C LEU A 841 14.81 26.21 33.53
N THR A 842 14.62 26.23 32.21
CA THR A 842 14.45 25.01 31.41
C THR A 842 15.70 24.12 31.45
N ILE A 843 16.89 24.74 31.37
CA ILE A 843 18.17 24.03 31.50
C ILE A 843 18.31 23.43 32.91
N CYS A 844 17.94 24.15 33.97
CA CYS A 844 17.90 23.60 35.33
C CYS A 844 17.01 22.37 35.43
N GLN A 845 15.81 22.41 34.85
CA GLN A 845 14.88 21.29 34.86
C GLN A 845 15.48 20.07 34.12
N GLY A 846 16.13 20.28 32.97
CA GLY A 846 16.83 19.22 32.24
C GLY A 846 18.00 18.62 33.01
N MET A 847 18.83 19.47 33.64
CA MET A 847 19.99 19.03 34.44
C MET A 847 19.58 18.24 35.68
N ILE A 848 18.58 18.71 36.43
CA ILE A 848 18.07 18.01 37.62
C ILE A 848 17.28 16.76 37.23
N GLY A 849 16.47 16.83 36.17
CA GLY A 849 15.72 15.69 35.62
C GLY A 849 16.63 14.55 35.14
N ALA A 850 17.78 14.86 34.53
CA ALA A 850 18.79 13.86 34.14
C ALA A 850 19.36 13.09 35.36
N HIS A 851 19.25 13.65 36.56
CA HIS A 851 19.62 13.01 37.82
C HIS A 851 18.43 12.32 38.53
N GLY A 852 17.29 12.18 37.86
CA GLY A 852 16.07 11.60 38.42
C GLY A 852 15.35 12.51 39.41
N GLY A 853 15.73 13.79 39.47
CA GLY A 853 15.11 14.79 40.33
C GLY A 853 14.03 15.61 39.62
N HIS A 854 13.46 16.59 40.31
CA HIS A 854 12.59 17.59 39.69
C HIS A 854 12.86 19.00 40.27
N VAL A 855 12.39 20.01 39.53
CA VAL A 855 12.41 21.42 39.97
C VAL A 855 10.98 21.94 39.99
N GLU A 856 10.62 22.74 40.99
CA GLU A 856 9.34 23.43 41.09
C GLU A 856 9.51 24.87 41.57
N ALA A 857 8.57 25.74 41.20
CA ALA A 857 8.47 27.08 41.73
C ALA A 857 7.22 27.22 42.61
N LEU A 858 7.43 27.76 43.79
CA LEU A 858 6.47 27.91 44.88
C LEU A 858 6.43 29.39 45.32
N PRO A 859 5.35 29.82 46.01
CA PRO A 859 5.30 31.16 46.56
C PRO A 859 6.38 31.32 47.65
N GLY A 860 7.04 32.49 47.67
CA GLY A 860 7.97 32.85 48.74
C GLY A 860 7.26 33.08 50.08
N ARG A 861 8.03 33.47 51.10
CA ARG A 861 7.52 33.67 52.47
C ARG A 861 6.39 34.70 52.51
N ASP A 862 5.31 34.36 53.23
CA ASP A 862 4.12 35.21 53.38
C ASP A 862 3.51 35.69 52.04
N GLY A 863 3.72 34.93 50.96
CA GLY A 863 3.23 35.26 49.61
C GLY A 863 4.03 36.34 48.89
N ARG A 864 5.22 36.71 49.38
CA ARG A 864 6.15 37.65 48.75
C ARG A 864 7.38 36.91 48.22
N GLY A 865 7.83 37.25 47.02
CA GLY A 865 8.96 36.61 46.36
C GLY A 865 8.68 35.20 45.82
N THR A 866 9.75 34.49 45.47
CA THR A 866 9.69 33.16 44.87
C THR A 866 10.53 32.17 45.68
N LEU A 867 10.04 30.95 45.82
CA LEU A 867 10.82 29.80 46.28
C LEU A 867 10.99 28.85 45.11
N VAL A 868 12.22 28.61 44.68
CA VAL A 868 12.53 27.54 43.71
C VAL A 868 13.09 26.35 44.47
N ARG A 869 12.41 25.21 44.39
CA ARG A 869 12.84 23.97 45.03
C ARG A 869 13.39 23.01 43.99
N MET A 870 14.59 22.51 44.24
CA MET A 870 15.22 21.42 43.50
C MET A 870 15.26 20.18 44.39
N THR A 871 14.68 19.09 43.90
CA THR A 871 14.60 17.81 44.62
C THR A 871 15.47 16.79 43.90
N LEU A 872 16.40 16.16 44.61
CA LEU A 872 17.32 15.15 44.08
C LEU A 872 17.19 13.84 44.87
N PRO A 873 17.01 12.68 44.21
CA PRO A 873 17.01 11.40 44.90
C PRO A 873 18.42 11.04 45.37
N LEU A 874 18.52 10.38 46.52
CA LEU A 874 19.77 9.78 46.99
C LEU A 874 20.07 8.50 46.19
N LEU A 875 20.59 8.67 44.97
CA LEU A 875 20.98 7.56 44.10
C LEU A 875 22.16 6.78 44.71
N GLN A 876 22.07 5.45 44.70
CA GLN A 876 23.20 4.57 45.00
C GLN A 876 23.84 4.12 43.67
N PRO A 877 25.19 4.05 43.59
CA PRO A 877 25.84 3.52 42.40
C PRO A 877 25.43 2.06 42.21
N HIS A 878 24.86 1.74 41.04
CA HIS A 878 24.65 0.34 40.65
C HIS A 878 26.02 -0.34 40.53
N PRO A 879 26.23 -1.54 41.11
CA PRO A 879 27.46 -2.29 40.90
C PRO A 879 27.59 -2.59 39.40
N GLU A 880 28.64 -2.10 38.76
CA GLU A 880 28.92 -2.37 37.34
C GLU A 880 29.03 -3.89 37.15
N SER A 881 28.25 -4.42 36.20
CA SER A 881 28.44 -5.79 35.74
C SER A 881 29.80 -5.89 35.02
N PRO A 882 30.59 -6.95 35.25
CA PRO A 882 31.91 -7.08 34.65
C PRO A 882 31.78 -7.03 33.13
N ARG A 883 32.59 -6.17 32.50
CA ARG A 883 32.65 -6.04 31.04
C ARG A 883 33.15 -7.36 30.45
N ASP A 884 32.35 -7.94 29.55
CA ASP A 884 32.81 -8.97 28.63
C ASP A 884 33.78 -8.32 27.64
N ASP A 885 35.06 -8.59 27.80
CA ASP A 885 36.07 -8.33 26.76
C ASP A 885 35.89 -9.40 25.66
N GLY A 886 35.24 -9.01 24.57
CA GLY A 886 35.07 -9.78 23.33
C GLY A 886 35.69 -9.09 22.13
#